data_AF-A0A7W1GWT0-F1
#
_entry.id   AF-A0A7W1GWT0-F1
#
_cell.length_a   1.000
_cell.length_b   1.000
_cell.length_c   1.000
_cell.angle_alpha   90.00
_cell.angle_beta   90.00
_cell.angle_gamma   90.00
#
_symmetry.space_group_name_H-M   'P 1'
#
loop_
_entity.id
_entity.type
_entity.pdbx_description
1 polymer ?
#
loop_
_entity_poly.entity_id
_entity_poly.type
_entity_poly.pdbx_seq_one_letter_code
_entity_poly.pdbx_strand_id
1 'polypeptide(L)'
;MSLIYTCYSLFFINGQNRIILDAGLVNPKKETGKLGIRSHNFLTQLFYRTINVNLRNKDTHKTQTVFLNKNSTIQWINAQINDESKKLAPNVSNKDIINKINEMASNGINWSKDHIDFHKGSPSKKPLRVIIDRIIGFVYSIHWKIALSSFSLFKLRFWIPTSEKTRFAAAQARANYTFHKALRDVPAYSKFLEKENKKNPKTFDQIPIMDKDNYIKKFSIPDTMTGGKLPSAGQIDTSTGTSGKPSMWVRGKEERYSVKTLLNFAATVVVKDKPLFFINAFALGPWATGITTAGALVDRAITFNSGPDADKILDFLETFPSSEYPDHTYVIAGYPPFMKLLVDKAIERKIDLNKYPIKAIVGGEACSDLLRNSLLRKTSDKETKGFGFEEVFSSYGASDLDINIGYESPFELELRQACQQNPNMAAELYGVNEPVPMIFHYDPMNYYIETNENQNLIYTCVRDDRCSPRIRYNLKDRGKILPMSDVQAIMKKYNVNIMAPNTNLPMLFIWGREGTVNYRGAKIPQEHLQEAIEKVPALKGSINNYAFNTYIDAKNSPVVEFWLELKKDVPVPGNIDELKTMLIDQLKLINQDFRFQLEKAPADATPQLRIFANGEAGYMSNQDPHRKRKYVLENGK
;
A
#
# COMPACT_ATOMS: atom_id res chain seq x y z
N MET A 1 2.26 40.93 26.67
CA MET A 1 3.39 40.67 25.74
C MET A 1 2.85 39.89 24.57
N SER A 2 2.51 40.61 23.50
CA SER A 2 1.81 40.09 22.34
C SER A 2 2.44 40.70 21.11
N LEU A 3 3.52 40.10 20.64
CA LEU A 3 3.97 40.25 19.26
C LEU A 3 4.85 39.05 18.95
N ILE A 4 4.19 38.01 18.45
CA ILE A 4 4.83 36.93 17.71
C ILE A 4 4.55 37.23 16.24
N TYR A 5 5.57 37.22 15.39
CA TYR A 5 5.45 37.28 13.93
C TYR A 5 6.12 36.02 13.38
N THR A 6 5.46 34.89 13.57
CA THR A 6 5.92 33.63 13.01
C THR A 6 5.11 33.35 11.75
N CYS A 7 5.82 33.00 10.67
CA CYS A 7 5.18 32.49 9.47
C CYS A 7 4.51 31.15 9.80
N TYR A 8 3.25 31.00 9.41
CA TYR A 8 2.49 29.79 9.66
C TYR A 8 1.65 29.41 8.45
N SER A 9 1.28 28.14 8.44
CA SER A 9 0.26 27.61 7.57
C SER A 9 -0.92 27.13 8.42
N LEU A 10 -2.14 27.55 8.05
CA LEU A 10 -3.35 27.00 8.65
C LEU A 10 -3.74 25.72 7.93
N PHE A 11 -4.16 24.71 8.68
CA PHE A 11 -4.61 23.44 8.13
C PHE A 11 -5.89 23.00 8.79
N PHE A 12 -6.76 22.44 7.98
CA PHE A 12 -7.93 21.72 8.44
C PHE A 12 -7.60 20.23 8.35
N ILE A 13 -7.27 19.62 9.48
CA ILE A 13 -7.07 18.18 9.57
C ILE A 13 -8.30 17.59 10.27
N ASN A 14 -9.04 16.73 9.57
CA ASN A 14 -10.22 16.03 10.12
C ASN A 14 -11.27 16.98 10.75
N GLY A 15 -11.55 18.13 10.12
CA GLY A 15 -12.49 19.13 10.66
C GLY A 15 -12.00 19.87 11.91
N GLN A 16 -10.72 19.75 12.27
CA GLN A 16 -10.09 20.51 13.35
C GLN A 16 -9.13 21.55 12.77
N ASN A 17 -9.25 22.80 13.26
CA ASN A 17 -8.29 23.84 12.97
C ASN A 17 -6.95 23.49 13.63
N ARG A 18 -5.91 23.38 12.81
CA ARG A 18 -4.53 23.10 13.22
C ARG A 18 -3.62 24.16 12.64
N ILE A 19 -2.60 24.51 13.40
CA ILE A 19 -1.56 25.45 12.99
C ILE A 19 -0.24 24.74 13.00
N ILE A 20 0.49 24.92 11.90
CA ILE A 20 1.89 24.51 11.80
C ILE A 20 2.67 25.81 11.62
N LEU A 21 3.54 26.07 12.57
CA LEU A 21 4.47 27.18 12.52
C LEU A 21 5.65 26.77 11.65
N ASP A 22 6.30 27.73 10.98
CA ASP A 22 7.51 27.48 10.15
C ASP A 22 8.65 26.81 10.96
N ALA A 23 8.56 26.91 12.28
CA ALA A 23 9.30 26.11 13.22
C ALA A 23 8.89 24.61 13.23
N GLY A 24 8.77 23.96 12.07
CA GLY A 24 8.78 22.49 11.96
C GLY A 24 7.44 21.77 12.15
N LEU A 25 7.34 20.64 11.46
CA LEU A 25 6.24 19.68 11.58
C LEU A 25 6.57 18.69 12.69
N VAL A 26 5.70 18.59 13.70
CA VAL A 26 5.87 17.59 14.77
C VAL A 26 4.52 17.00 15.13
N ASN A 27 4.51 15.69 15.40
CA ASN A 27 3.40 14.99 16.04
C ASN A 27 3.75 14.77 17.52
N PRO A 28 3.55 15.78 18.38
CA PRO A 28 4.12 15.76 19.73
C PRO A 28 3.49 14.72 20.66
N LYS A 29 2.38 14.11 20.26
CA LYS A 29 1.72 13.05 21.02
C LYS A 29 2.05 11.64 20.53
N LYS A 30 2.76 11.50 19.40
CA LYS A 30 2.86 10.24 18.64
C LYS A 30 1.48 9.62 18.41
N GLU A 31 0.46 10.46 18.24
CA GLU A 31 -0.94 10.04 18.04
C GLU A 31 -1.36 10.39 16.61
N THR A 32 -2.05 9.48 15.93
CA THR A 32 -2.62 9.71 14.60
C THR A 32 -3.44 11.01 14.51
N GLY A 33 -3.18 11.84 13.48
CA GLY A 33 -3.97 13.06 13.22
C GLY A 33 -3.71 14.20 14.21
N LYS A 34 -2.57 14.19 14.92
CA LYS A 34 -2.18 15.21 15.91
C LYS A 34 -0.94 16.00 15.50
N LEU A 35 -0.79 16.26 14.21
CA LEU A 35 0.23 17.17 13.70
C LEU A 35 -0.06 18.63 14.06
N GLY A 36 1.01 19.34 14.45
CA GLY A 36 0.95 20.75 14.78
C GLY A 36 0.10 21.06 16.01
N ILE A 37 -0.19 22.34 16.18
CA ILE A 37 -0.86 22.90 17.34
C ILE A 37 -2.35 22.98 17.06
N ARG A 38 -3.21 22.53 17.99
CA ARG A 38 -4.67 22.70 17.85
C ARG A 38 -5.00 24.18 17.98
N SER A 39 -5.76 24.72 17.04
CA SER A 39 -6.29 26.07 17.12
C SER A 39 -7.80 26.06 17.29
N HIS A 40 -8.29 27.17 17.83
CA HIS A 40 -9.69 27.42 18.11
C HIS A 40 -10.09 28.74 17.43
N ASN A 41 -11.37 28.85 17.06
CA ASN A 41 -11.94 30.14 16.67
C ASN A 41 -12.40 30.91 17.92
N PHE A 42 -12.86 32.15 17.72
CA PHE A 42 -13.28 33.05 18.80
C PHE A 42 -14.34 32.46 19.74
N LEU A 43 -15.26 31.64 19.23
CA LEU A 43 -16.32 31.00 20.02
C LEU A 43 -15.80 29.77 20.77
N THR A 44 -15.09 28.89 20.07
CA THR A 44 -14.62 27.63 20.65
C THR A 44 -13.52 27.82 21.69
N GLN A 45 -12.75 28.91 21.63
CA GLN A 45 -11.71 29.17 22.64
C GLN A 45 -12.26 29.31 24.06
N LEU A 46 -13.52 29.73 24.24
CA LEU A 46 -14.13 29.91 25.56
C LEU A 46 -14.22 28.59 26.36
N PHE A 47 -14.19 27.46 25.65
CA PHE A 47 -14.29 26.11 26.24
C PHE A 47 -12.95 25.41 26.42
N TYR A 48 -11.83 26.05 26.07
CA TYR A 48 -10.51 25.45 26.11
C TYR A 48 -9.46 26.40 26.66
N ARG A 49 -8.41 25.85 27.29
CA ARG A 49 -7.25 26.65 27.67
C ARG A 49 -6.46 27.04 26.41
N THR A 50 -6.55 28.30 26.00
CA THR A 50 -5.90 28.82 24.80
C THR A 50 -4.82 29.87 25.11
N ILE A 51 -3.96 30.11 24.12
CA ILE A 51 -2.92 31.13 24.09
C ILE A 51 -3.16 31.96 22.83
N ASN A 52 -3.20 33.28 23.00
CA ASN A 52 -3.46 34.20 21.90
C ASN A 52 -2.12 34.57 21.27
N VAL A 53 -1.98 34.29 19.98
CA VAL A 53 -0.78 34.63 19.21
C VAL A 53 -1.17 35.34 17.94
N ASN A 54 -0.41 36.37 17.58
CA ASN A 54 -0.46 36.92 16.23
C ASN A 54 0.45 36.06 15.37
N LEU A 55 0.02 35.72 14.17
CA LEU A 55 0.81 34.93 13.25
C LEU A 55 0.68 35.51 11.85
N ARG A 56 1.76 35.47 11.06
CA ARG A 56 1.79 35.97 9.69
C ARG A 56 1.62 34.80 8.72
N ASN A 57 0.60 34.82 7.89
CA ASN A 57 0.37 33.73 6.95
C ASN A 57 1.51 33.72 5.92
N LYS A 58 2.07 32.53 5.66
CA LYS A 58 3.23 32.40 4.77
C LYS A 58 2.90 32.77 3.32
N ASP A 59 1.72 32.39 2.85
CA ASP A 59 1.32 32.50 1.45
C ASP A 59 0.71 33.87 1.13
N THR A 60 -0.08 34.42 2.05
CA THR A 60 -0.83 35.67 1.84
C THR A 60 -0.19 36.88 2.52
N HIS A 61 0.85 36.66 3.33
CA HIS A 61 1.49 37.66 4.18
C HIS A 61 0.56 38.40 5.16
N LYS A 62 -0.72 38.02 5.27
CA LYS A 62 -1.70 38.60 6.19
C LYS A 62 -1.44 38.16 7.62
N THR A 63 -1.56 39.09 8.56
CA THR A 63 -1.48 38.80 9.98
C THR A 63 -2.85 38.46 10.51
N GLN A 64 -2.96 37.39 11.30
CA GLN A 64 -4.18 37.06 12.02
C GLN A 64 -3.87 36.66 13.46
N THR A 65 -4.78 37.00 14.37
CA THR A 65 -4.75 36.47 15.73
C THR A 65 -5.35 35.08 15.75
N VAL A 66 -4.65 34.12 16.36
CA VAL A 66 -5.15 32.75 16.53
C VAL A 66 -5.07 32.29 17.97
N PHE A 67 -6.05 31.49 18.36
CA PHE A 67 -6.21 30.91 19.69
C PHE A 67 -5.64 29.48 19.71
N LEU A 68 -4.38 29.33 20.11
CA LEU A 68 -3.71 28.02 20.18
C LEU A 68 -4.05 27.29 21.48
N ASN A 69 -4.38 26.01 21.42
CA ASN A 69 -4.62 25.19 22.60
C ASN A 69 -3.33 24.98 23.40
N LYS A 70 -3.31 25.46 24.64
CA LYS A 70 -2.15 25.50 25.53
C LYS A 70 -1.43 24.16 25.64
N ASN A 71 -2.18 23.08 25.91
CA ASN A 71 -1.59 21.75 26.10
C ASN A 71 -0.95 21.24 24.81
N SER A 72 -1.59 21.45 23.66
CA SER A 72 -1.00 21.06 22.38
C SER A 72 0.24 21.89 22.02
N THR A 73 0.27 23.17 22.40
CA THR A 73 1.42 24.06 22.20
C THR A 73 2.61 23.61 23.02
N ILE A 74 2.43 23.35 24.33
CA ILE A 74 3.50 22.87 25.23
C ILE A 74 4.09 21.57 24.69
N GLN A 75 3.24 20.63 24.29
CA GLN A 75 3.68 19.35 23.75
C GLN A 75 4.45 19.53 22.43
N TRP A 76 3.96 20.39 21.55
CA TRP A 76 4.63 20.72 20.29
C TRP A 76 6.03 21.32 20.52
N ILE A 77 6.17 22.26 21.46
CA ILE A 77 7.47 22.84 21.85
C ILE A 77 8.39 21.75 22.41
N ASN A 78 7.92 20.97 23.38
CA ASN A 78 8.72 19.94 24.04
C ASN A 78 9.19 18.84 23.09
N ALA A 79 8.43 18.57 22.03
CA ALA A 79 8.81 17.58 21.04
C ALA A 79 9.96 18.03 20.12
N GLN A 80 10.35 19.31 20.17
CA GLN A 80 11.50 19.89 19.46
C GLN A 80 12.75 20.02 20.33
N ILE A 81 12.64 19.70 21.62
CA ILE A 81 13.72 19.86 22.59
C ILE A 81 14.25 18.48 22.99
N ASN A 82 15.52 18.20 22.69
CA ASN A 82 16.18 16.94 23.08
C ASN A 82 16.52 16.89 24.58
N ASP A 83 16.89 18.02 25.15
CA ASP A 83 17.30 18.13 26.55
C ASP A 83 16.06 18.19 27.46
N GLU A 84 15.82 17.11 28.21
CA GLU A 84 14.69 16.99 29.15
C GLU A 84 14.65 18.16 30.14
N SER A 85 15.80 18.71 30.55
CA SER A 85 15.87 19.83 31.51
C SER A 85 15.32 21.15 30.94
N LYS A 86 15.24 21.26 29.61
CA LYS A 86 14.76 22.45 28.89
C LYS A 86 13.30 22.36 28.46
N LYS A 87 12.60 21.25 28.77
CA LYS A 87 11.19 21.08 28.43
C LYS A 87 10.29 21.89 29.36
N LEU A 88 9.20 22.41 28.79
CA LEU A 88 8.17 23.14 29.51
C LEU A 88 7.31 22.19 30.35
N ALA A 89 7.08 22.56 31.62
CA ALA A 89 6.16 21.86 32.49
C ALA A 89 4.69 22.04 32.05
N PRO A 90 3.77 21.11 32.36
CA PRO A 90 2.35 21.21 31.97
C PRO A 90 1.63 22.47 32.47
N ASN A 91 2.07 23.02 33.61
CA ASN A 91 1.45 24.17 34.27
C ASN A 91 2.16 25.50 33.99
N VAL A 92 3.07 25.54 33.02
CA VAL A 92 3.86 26.73 32.70
C VAL A 92 2.97 27.94 32.32
N SER A 93 3.42 29.16 32.58
CA SER A 93 2.66 30.38 32.28
C SER A 93 2.51 30.60 30.76
N ASN A 94 1.46 31.29 30.34
CA ASN A 94 1.28 31.62 28.91
C ASN A 94 2.42 32.52 28.39
N LYS A 95 3.02 33.34 29.27
CA LYS A 95 4.13 34.23 28.95
C LYS A 95 5.38 33.43 28.57
N ASP A 96 5.70 32.38 29.33
CA ASP A 96 6.88 31.56 29.05
C ASP A 96 6.71 30.73 27.78
N ILE A 97 5.49 30.25 27.51
CA ILE A 97 5.17 29.56 26.25
C ILE A 97 5.38 30.50 25.06
N ILE A 98 4.88 31.74 25.16
CA ILE A 98 5.06 32.78 24.14
C ILE A 98 6.55 33.11 23.95
N ASN A 99 7.29 33.29 25.04
CA ASN A 99 8.73 33.55 24.99
C ASN A 99 9.47 32.41 24.29
N LYS A 100 9.10 31.15 24.57
CA LYS A 100 9.75 30.00 23.95
C LYS A 100 9.44 29.91 22.45
N ILE A 101 8.20 30.19 22.04
CA ILE A 101 7.82 30.28 20.62
C ILE A 101 8.63 31.39 19.93
N ASN A 102 8.80 32.54 20.58
CA ASN A 102 9.59 33.65 20.03
C ASN A 102 11.06 33.30 19.89
N GLU A 103 11.67 32.69 20.91
CA GLU A 103 13.05 32.19 20.89
C GLU A 103 13.26 31.21 19.73
N MET A 104 12.30 30.31 19.53
CA MET A 104 12.32 29.35 18.42
C MET A 104 12.17 30.06 17.06
N ALA A 105 11.34 31.10 16.97
CA ALA A 105 11.16 31.85 15.72
C ALA A 105 12.38 32.73 15.35
N SER A 106 13.12 33.26 16.33
CA SER A 106 14.24 34.18 16.10
C SER A 106 15.56 33.48 15.78
N ASN A 107 15.81 32.29 16.33
CA ASN A 107 17.15 31.68 16.32
C ASN A 107 17.51 30.87 15.07
N GLY A 108 16.66 30.83 14.03
CA GLY A 108 16.95 30.05 12.81
C GLY A 108 17.26 28.59 13.17
N ILE A 109 16.23 27.83 13.51
CA ILE A 109 16.33 26.63 14.35
C ILE A 109 17.38 25.62 13.84
N ASN A 110 18.31 25.27 14.74
CA ASN A 110 19.17 24.10 14.59
C ASN A 110 18.37 22.88 15.09
N TRP A 111 17.70 22.19 14.15
CA TRP A 111 16.76 21.11 14.42
C TRP A 111 17.49 19.85 14.88
N SER A 112 17.05 19.26 15.99
CA SER A 112 17.57 17.95 16.39
C SER A 112 16.89 16.76 15.70
N LYS A 113 15.85 17.01 14.89
CA LYS A 113 15.17 15.99 14.12
C LYS A 113 14.94 16.47 12.69
N ASP A 114 15.71 15.92 11.76
CA ASP A 114 15.50 16.06 10.32
C ASP A 114 14.21 15.37 9.83
N HIS A 115 13.51 14.65 10.71
CA HIS A 115 12.39 13.77 10.39
C HIS A 115 11.20 13.91 11.37
N ILE A 116 9.97 13.86 10.86
CA ILE A 116 8.74 13.83 11.66
C ILE A 116 8.50 12.41 12.23
N ASP A 117 8.34 12.29 13.55
CA ASP A 117 8.01 11.01 14.22
C ASP A 117 6.49 10.74 14.15
N PHE A 118 6.04 10.08 13.08
CA PHE A 118 4.63 9.74 12.85
C PHE A 118 4.16 8.52 13.67
N HIS A 119 2.84 8.40 13.82
CA HIS A 119 2.26 7.19 14.40
C HIS A 119 2.44 6.02 13.42
N LYS A 120 3.53 5.26 13.62
CA LYS A 120 3.73 3.94 12.99
C LYS A 120 2.54 3.08 13.42
N GLY A 121 1.85 2.42 12.50
CA GLY A 121 0.67 1.57 12.78
C GLY A 121 1.00 0.44 13.75
N SER A 122 1.15 0.75 15.04
CA SER A 122 1.59 -0.17 16.08
C SER A 122 0.37 -0.76 16.80
N PRO A 123 0.46 -2.00 17.29
CA PRO A 123 -0.60 -2.59 18.08
C PRO A 123 -0.90 -1.79 19.34
N SER A 124 -2.18 -1.74 19.71
CA SER A 124 -2.61 -1.13 20.96
C SER A 124 -2.05 -1.86 22.18
N LYS A 125 -1.37 -1.10 23.04
CA LYS A 125 -0.97 -1.51 24.40
C LYS A 125 -2.07 -1.33 25.44
N LYS A 126 -3.30 -0.99 25.03
CA LYS A 126 -4.43 -0.90 25.96
C LYS A 126 -4.84 -2.30 26.44
N PRO A 127 -5.29 -2.44 27.70
CA PRO A 127 -5.77 -3.71 28.22
C PRO A 127 -6.94 -4.27 27.40
N LEU A 128 -6.89 -5.56 27.10
CA LEU A 128 -8.02 -6.32 26.56
C LEU A 128 -9.08 -6.48 27.66
N ARG A 129 -10.33 -6.11 27.35
CA ARG A 129 -11.45 -6.12 28.30
C ARG A 129 -12.61 -6.90 27.68
N VAL A 130 -12.63 -8.20 27.93
CA VAL A 130 -13.55 -9.18 27.28
C VAL A 130 -14.98 -8.65 27.13
N ILE A 131 -15.61 -8.19 28.22
CA ILE A 131 -17.02 -7.76 28.21
C ILE A 131 -17.19 -6.48 27.36
N ILE A 132 -16.35 -5.48 27.59
CA ILE A 132 -16.44 -4.18 26.90
C ILE A 132 -16.11 -4.32 25.42
N ASP A 133 -15.04 -5.04 25.09
CA ASP A 133 -14.62 -5.30 23.71
C ASP A 133 -15.72 -6.03 22.94
N ARG A 134 -16.41 -6.99 23.58
CA ARG A 134 -17.54 -7.71 22.97
C ARG A 134 -18.71 -6.79 22.64
N ILE A 135 -19.12 -5.93 23.56
CA ILE A 135 -20.25 -5.02 23.35
C ILE A 135 -19.91 -4.00 22.25
N ILE A 136 -18.76 -3.32 22.37
CA ILE A 136 -18.37 -2.27 21.44
C ILE A 136 -18.13 -2.84 20.04
N GLY A 137 -17.42 -3.97 19.93
CA GLY A 137 -17.16 -4.62 18.65
C GLY A 137 -18.43 -5.14 17.98
N PHE A 138 -19.39 -5.64 18.75
CA PHE A 138 -20.70 -6.05 18.23
C PHE A 138 -21.48 -4.87 17.63
N VAL A 139 -21.51 -3.73 18.32
CA VAL A 139 -22.15 -2.49 17.82
C VAL A 139 -21.51 -2.05 16.50
N TYR A 140 -20.18 -2.05 16.41
CA TYR A 140 -19.49 -1.73 15.15
C TYR A 140 -19.76 -2.75 14.04
N SER A 141 -19.95 -4.03 14.38
CA SER A 141 -20.30 -5.07 13.41
C SER A 141 -21.71 -4.87 12.84
N ILE A 142 -22.68 -4.47 13.67
CA ILE A 142 -24.02 -4.07 13.21
C ILE A 142 -23.93 -2.84 12.31
N HIS A 143 -23.22 -1.80 12.74
CA HIS A 143 -23.04 -0.58 11.95
C HIS A 143 -22.45 -0.90 10.56
N TRP A 144 -21.48 -1.80 10.50
CA TRP A 144 -20.90 -2.27 9.25
C TRP A 144 -21.89 -3.01 8.35
N LYS A 145 -22.71 -3.91 8.90
CA LYS A 145 -23.77 -4.61 8.14
C LYS A 145 -24.80 -3.63 7.58
N ILE A 146 -25.19 -2.62 8.36
CA ILE A 146 -26.07 -1.54 7.89
C ILE A 146 -25.39 -0.78 6.74
N ALA A 147 -24.12 -0.40 6.89
CA ALA A 147 -23.38 0.29 5.85
C ALA A 147 -23.28 -0.54 4.55
N LEU A 148 -23.16 -1.87 4.65
CA LEU A 148 -23.14 -2.77 3.49
C LEU A 148 -24.51 -3.02 2.85
N SER A 149 -25.63 -2.67 3.50
CA SER A 149 -26.96 -2.98 2.98
C SER A 149 -27.34 -2.20 1.71
N SER A 150 -26.72 -1.05 1.46
CA SER A 150 -26.88 -0.28 0.22
C SER A 150 -25.69 0.63 -0.07
N PHE A 151 -25.48 0.97 -1.35
CA PHE A 151 -24.41 1.87 -1.75
C PHE A 151 -24.54 3.27 -1.11
N SER A 152 -25.76 3.77 -0.95
CA SER A 152 -26.04 5.07 -0.32
C SER A 152 -25.62 5.09 1.16
N LEU A 153 -25.93 4.04 1.93
CA LEU A 153 -25.50 3.93 3.32
C LEU A 153 -23.99 3.73 3.43
N PHE A 154 -23.40 2.96 2.52
CA PHE A 154 -21.96 2.82 2.43
C PHE A 154 -21.27 4.16 2.18
N LYS A 155 -21.82 5.00 1.29
CA LYS A 155 -21.31 6.34 1.00
C LYS A 155 -21.51 7.30 2.18
N LEU A 156 -22.64 7.22 2.87
CA LEU A 156 -22.98 8.07 4.02
C LEU A 156 -21.91 8.01 5.12
N ARG A 157 -21.28 6.85 5.34
CA ARG A 157 -20.20 6.68 6.34
C ARG A 157 -18.95 7.54 6.06
N PHE A 158 -18.78 7.99 4.81
CA PHE A 158 -17.69 8.87 4.40
C PHE A 158 -18.10 10.35 4.46
N TRP A 159 -19.40 10.63 4.33
CA TRP A 159 -19.96 11.97 4.50
C TRP A 159 -19.98 12.42 5.96
N ILE A 160 -20.17 11.48 6.90
CA ILE A 160 -20.09 11.78 8.33
C ILE A 160 -18.60 11.94 8.71
N PRO A 161 -18.14 13.16 9.05
CA PRO A 161 -16.73 13.42 9.30
C PRO A 161 -16.29 12.68 10.56
N THR A 162 -15.59 11.56 10.34
CA THR A 162 -15.04 10.74 11.42
C THR A 162 -13.54 10.95 11.47
N SER A 163 -13.03 11.34 12.64
CA SER A 163 -11.58 11.52 12.81
C SER A 163 -10.84 10.21 12.59
N GLU A 164 -9.62 10.26 12.03
CA GLU A 164 -8.79 9.06 11.85
C GLU A 164 -8.57 8.31 13.16
N LYS A 165 -8.36 9.03 14.28
CA LYS A 165 -8.28 8.45 15.62
C LYS A 165 -9.50 7.59 15.96
N THR A 166 -10.70 8.07 15.62
CA THR A 166 -11.94 7.31 15.83
C THR A 166 -11.99 6.08 14.93
N ARG A 167 -11.58 6.18 13.65
CA ARG A 167 -11.53 5.04 12.72
C ARG A 167 -10.56 3.96 13.22
N PHE A 168 -9.35 4.35 13.65
CA PHE A 168 -8.37 3.43 14.22
C PHE A 168 -8.84 2.80 15.53
N ALA A 169 -9.50 3.57 16.41
CA ALA A 169 -10.08 3.03 17.63
C ALA A 169 -11.22 2.04 17.35
N ALA A 170 -12.05 2.30 16.34
CA ALA A 170 -13.10 1.39 15.90
C ALA A 170 -12.51 0.10 15.30
N ALA A 171 -11.48 0.21 14.45
CA ALA A 171 -10.75 -0.94 13.92
C ALA A 171 -10.13 -1.79 15.03
N GLN A 172 -9.47 -1.17 16.01
CA GLN A 172 -8.91 -1.85 17.18
C GLN A 172 -10.00 -2.54 18.02
N ALA A 173 -11.14 -1.89 18.26
CA ALA A 173 -12.23 -2.47 19.03
C ALA A 173 -12.79 -3.73 18.34
N ARG A 174 -12.94 -3.69 17.02
CA ARG A 174 -13.36 -4.86 16.24
C ARG A 174 -12.28 -5.94 16.18
N ALA A 175 -11.00 -5.58 16.18
CA ALA A 175 -9.89 -6.52 16.29
C ALA A 175 -9.91 -7.26 17.64
N ASN A 176 -10.09 -6.54 18.75
CA ASN A 176 -10.27 -7.12 20.08
C ASN A 176 -11.48 -8.07 20.12
N TYR A 177 -12.60 -7.64 19.53
CA TYR A 177 -13.79 -8.49 19.43
C TYR A 177 -13.53 -9.78 18.64
N THR A 178 -12.84 -9.67 17.51
CA THR A 178 -12.46 -10.83 16.68
C THR A 178 -11.56 -11.78 17.45
N PHE A 179 -10.59 -11.26 18.22
CA PHE A 179 -9.76 -12.04 19.13
C PHE A 179 -10.60 -12.84 20.13
N HIS A 180 -11.50 -12.17 20.87
CA HIS A 180 -12.34 -12.84 21.87
C HIS A 180 -13.34 -13.83 21.25
N LYS A 181 -13.78 -13.59 20.01
CA LYS A 181 -14.64 -14.50 19.25
C LYS A 181 -13.85 -15.75 18.84
N ALA A 182 -12.65 -15.59 18.28
CA ALA A 182 -11.81 -16.72 17.88
C ALA A 182 -11.39 -17.58 19.08
N LEU A 183 -11.04 -16.97 20.22
CA LEU A 183 -10.71 -17.69 21.45
C LEU A 183 -11.87 -18.58 21.95
N ARG A 184 -13.11 -18.15 21.71
CA ARG A 184 -14.31 -18.89 22.11
C ARG A 184 -14.70 -19.96 21.08
N ASP A 185 -14.65 -19.61 19.79
CA ASP A 185 -15.33 -20.36 18.74
C ASP A 185 -14.41 -21.14 17.81
N VAL A 186 -13.09 -20.91 17.83
CA VAL A 186 -12.15 -21.54 16.88
C VAL A 186 -11.25 -22.54 17.61
N PRO A 187 -11.42 -23.86 17.37
CA PRO A 187 -10.67 -24.90 18.12
C PRO A 187 -9.15 -24.77 18.05
N ALA A 188 -8.61 -24.41 16.88
CA ALA A 188 -7.17 -24.22 16.69
C ALA A 188 -6.62 -23.02 17.46
N TYR A 189 -7.42 -21.98 17.70
CA TYR A 189 -6.91 -20.69 18.16
C TYR A 189 -6.40 -20.75 19.60
N SER A 190 -7.16 -21.39 20.50
CA SER A 190 -6.69 -21.63 21.87
C SER A 190 -5.40 -22.45 21.87
N LYS A 191 -5.37 -23.57 21.14
CA LYS A 191 -4.18 -24.44 21.01
C LYS A 191 -2.96 -23.70 20.46
N PHE A 192 -3.17 -22.78 19.52
CA PHE A 192 -2.12 -21.91 18.99
C PHE A 192 -1.54 -20.99 20.08
N LEU A 193 -2.39 -20.32 20.86
CA LEU A 193 -1.92 -19.48 21.97
C LEU A 193 -1.15 -20.28 23.03
N GLU A 194 -1.54 -21.55 23.27
CA GLU A 194 -0.79 -22.43 24.16
C GLU A 194 0.59 -22.77 23.60
N LYS A 195 0.69 -23.17 22.33
CA LYS A 195 1.96 -23.50 21.67
C LYS A 195 2.93 -22.32 21.61
N GLU A 196 2.41 -21.11 21.46
CA GLU A 196 3.20 -19.87 21.45
C GLU A 196 3.53 -19.37 22.87
N ASN A 197 3.15 -20.09 23.94
CA ASN A 197 3.33 -19.67 25.34
C ASN A 197 2.67 -18.31 25.67
N LYS A 198 1.52 -18.02 25.05
CA LYS A 198 0.76 -16.76 25.18
C LYS A 198 -0.73 -17.00 25.48
N LYS A 199 -1.06 -17.90 26.41
CA LYS A 199 -2.46 -18.27 26.73
C LYS A 199 -3.35 -17.08 27.12
N ASN A 200 -2.79 -16.08 27.82
CA ASN A 200 -3.54 -14.97 28.41
C ASN A 200 -2.92 -13.60 28.09
N PRO A 201 -2.95 -13.17 26.81
CA PRO A 201 -2.44 -11.85 26.44
C PRO A 201 -3.26 -10.78 27.15
N LYS A 202 -2.59 -9.83 27.82
CA LYS A 202 -3.22 -8.72 28.54
C LYS A 202 -3.53 -7.55 27.63
N THR A 203 -2.76 -7.41 26.56
CA THR A 203 -2.86 -6.33 25.57
C THR A 203 -2.80 -6.93 24.16
N PHE A 204 -3.27 -6.18 23.16
CA PHE A 204 -3.36 -6.71 21.79
C PHE A 204 -1.99 -7.02 21.19
N ASP A 205 -0.96 -6.24 21.52
CA ASP A 205 0.43 -6.46 21.11
C ASP A 205 1.06 -7.75 21.65
N GLN A 206 0.51 -8.31 22.73
CA GLN A 206 0.98 -9.57 23.32
C GLN A 206 0.40 -10.82 22.64
N ILE A 207 -0.63 -10.67 21.80
CA ILE A 207 -1.16 -11.78 21.00
C ILE A 207 -0.06 -12.21 20.00
N PRO A 208 0.32 -13.49 19.93
CA PRO A 208 1.36 -13.93 19.01
C PRO A 208 0.96 -13.67 17.55
N ILE A 209 1.95 -13.30 16.73
CA ILE A 209 1.77 -13.14 15.29
C ILE A 209 1.54 -14.53 14.70
N MET A 210 0.43 -14.71 13.99
CA MET A 210 0.18 -15.95 13.24
C MET A 210 0.65 -15.80 11.80
N ASP A 211 1.02 -16.91 11.18
CA ASP A 211 1.29 -16.99 9.76
C ASP A 211 0.93 -18.37 9.20
N LYS A 212 1.30 -18.59 7.95
CA LYS A 212 1.00 -19.84 7.27
C LYS A 212 1.74 -21.03 7.90
N ASP A 213 2.93 -20.82 8.47
CA ASP A 213 3.80 -21.88 8.96
C ASP A 213 3.52 -22.27 10.41
N ASN A 214 3.21 -21.32 11.29
CA ASN A 214 2.91 -21.60 12.70
C ASN A 214 1.43 -21.89 12.98
N TYR A 215 0.52 -21.48 12.09
CA TYR A 215 -0.92 -21.65 12.28
C TYR A 215 -1.56 -22.47 11.16
N ILE A 216 -1.61 -21.96 9.93
CA ILE A 216 -2.41 -22.58 8.85
C ILE A 216 -1.95 -24.02 8.54
N LYS A 217 -0.65 -24.26 8.44
CA LYS A 217 -0.09 -25.60 8.18
C LYS A 217 -0.10 -26.52 9.41
N LYS A 218 -0.34 -26.01 10.61
CA LYS A 218 -0.23 -26.76 11.88
C LYS A 218 -1.55 -27.34 12.38
N PHE A 219 -2.66 -26.91 11.82
CA PHE A 219 -4.00 -27.32 12.24
C PHE A 219 -4.81 -27.79 11.05
N SER A 220 -5.82 -28.64 11.31
CA SER A 220 -6.73 -29.08 10.26
C SER A 220 -7.59 -27.91 9.77
N ILE A 221 -8.06 -27.99 8.51
CA ILE A 221 -8.94 -26.96 7.94
C ILE A 221 -10.15 -26.69 8.87
N PRO A 222 -10.93 -27.69 9.33
CA PRO A 222 -12.04 -27.47 10.24
C PRO A 222 -11.64 -26.81 11.58
N ASP A 223 -10.50 -27.20 12.18
CA ASP A 223 -10.06 -26.62 13.45
C ASP A 223 -9.75 -25.11 13.35
N THR A 224 -9.34 -24.65 12.17
CA THR A 224 -9.09 -23.21 11.92
C THR A 224 -10.37 -22.40 11.66
N MET A 225 -11.54 -23.04 11.70
CA MET A 225 -12.83 -22.41 11.43
C MET A 225 -13.65 -22.15 12.68
N THR A 226 -14.52 -21.15 12.57
CA THR A 226 -15.56 -20.86 13.56
C THR A 226 -16.47 -22.07 13.72
N GLY A 227 -16.58 -22.58 14.94
CA GLY A 227 -17.36 -23.76 15.29
C GLY A 227 -16.69 -25.09 14.92
N GLY A 228 -15.43 -25.10 14.48
CA GLY A 228 -14.70 -26.34 14.21
C GLY A 228 -15.20 -27.16 13.02
N LYS A 229 -15.96 -26.55 12.10
CA LYS A 229 -16.63 -27.25 10.99
C LYS A 229 -16.58 -26.44 9.70
N LEU A 230 -16.63 -27.17 8.58
CA LEU A 230 -16.82 -26.56 7.26
C LEU A 230 -18.20 -25.92 7.16
N PRO A 231 -18.34 -24.79 6.43
CA PRO A 231 -19.65 -24.26 6.07
C PRO A 231 -20.36 -25.26 5.14
N SER A 232 -21.69 -25.35 5.25
CA SER A 232 -22.51 -26.27 4.42
C SER A 232 -22.55 -25.88 2.93
N ALA A 233 -22.25 -24.62 2.63
CA ALA A 233 -22.13 -24.11 1.27
C ALA A 233 -21.07 -23.00 1.24
N GLY A 234 -20.29 -22.93 0.15
CA GLY A 234 -19.18 -22.01 0.07
C GLY A 234 -18.37 -22.15 -1.21
N GLN A 235 -17.17 -21.58 -1.17
CA GLN A 235 -16.14 -21.70 -2.21
C GLN A 235 -14.86 -22.18 -1.54
N ILE A 236 -14.06 -22.95 -2.28
CA ILE A 236 -12.67 -23.23 -1.93
C ILE A 236 -11.80 -22.59 -3.00
N ASP A 237 -10.92 -21.69 -2.58
CA ASP A 237 -9.94 -21.07 -3.46
C ASP A 237 -8.50 -21.30 -2.97
N THR A 238 -7.55 -21.04 -3.85
CA THR A 238 -6.11 -21.21 -3.60
C THR A 238 -5.33 -19.98 -3.98
N SER A 239 -4.18 -19.79 -3.34
CA SER A 239 -3.17 -18.80 -3.75
C SER A 239 -2.52 -19.19 -5.07
N THR A 240 -2.17 -18.22 -5.92
CA THR A 240 -1.37 -18.38 -7.15
C THR A 240 0.14 -18.60 -6.90
N GLY A 241 0.51 -19.07 -5.70
CA GLY A 241 1.85 -18.95 -5.11
C GLY A 241 3.03 -19.47 -5.95
N THR A 242 4.19 -18.88 -5.71
CA THR A 242 5.48 -19.11 -6.40
C THR A 242 6.24 -20.36 -5.90
N SER A 243 5.86 -20.95 -4.76
CA SER A 243 6.55 -22.11 -4.17
C SER A 243 5.60 -23.12 -3.50
N GLY A 244 5.80 -24.41 -3.80
CA GLY A 244 5.18 -25.54 -3.10
C GLY A 244 3.69 -25.82 -3.37
N LYS A 245 3.06 -26.58 -2.47
CA LYS A 245 1.62 -26.94 -2.53
C LYS A 245 0.76 -25.73 -2.12
N PRO A 246 -0.14 -25.22 -2.98
CA PRO A 246 -1.02 -24.09 -2.64
C PRO A 246 -1.88 -24.36 -1.41
N SER A 247 -2.07 -23.34 -0.58
CA SER A 247 -3.01 -23.41 0.54
C SER A 247 -4.45 -23.30 0.04
N MET A 248 -5.34 -24.11 0.61
CA MET A 248 -6.78 -24.04 0.35
C MET A 248 -7.45 -23.11 1.35
N TRP A 249 -8.28 -22.20 0.86
CA TRP A 249 -9.02 -21.22 1.64
C TRP A 249 -10.51 -21.45 1.43
N VAL A 250 -11.23 -21.64 2.53
CA VAL A 250 -12.68 -21.87 2.50
C VAL A 250 -13.41 -20.56 2.76
N ARG A 251 -14.32 -20.21 1.87
CA ARG A 251 -15.17 -19.01 1.93
C ARG A 251 -16.61 -19.39 2.18
N GLY A 252 -17.18 -18.89 3.27
CA GLY A 252 -18.60 -19.08 3.57
C GLY A 252 -19.52 -18.24 2.69
N LYS A 253 -20.82 -18.50 2.79
CA LYS A 253 -21.86 -17.69 2.13
C LYS A 253 -21.77 -16.21 2.50
N GLU A 254 -21.70 -15.88 3.79
CA GLU A 254 -21.70 -14.50 4.28
C GLU A 254 -20.42 -13.75 3.89
N GLU A 255 -19.25 -14.40 4.00
CA GLU A 255 -17.98 -13.82 3.54
C GLU A 255 -18.03 -13.46 2.05
N ARG A 256 -18.54 -14.36 1.21
CA ARG A 256 -18.72 -14.11 -0.23
C ARG A 256 -19.73 -13.00 -0.51
N TYR A 257 -20.82 -12.94 0.25
CA TYR A 257 -21.81 -11.87 0.12
C TYR A 257 -21.18 -10.49 0.38
N SER A 258 -20.43 -10.33 1.46
CA SER A 258 -19.74 -9.06 1.76
C SER A 258 -18.73 -8.68 0.70
N VAL A 259 -17.90 -9.63 0.24
CA VAL A 259 -16.91 -9.38 -0.82
C VAL A 259 -17.59 -9.00 -2.14
N LYS A 260 -18.66 -9.73 -2.52
CA LYS A 260 -19.49 -9.42 -3.68
C LYS A 260 -20.03 -8.00 -3.60
N THR A 261 -20.68 -7.63 -2.50
CA THR A 261 -21.25 -6.29 -2.32
C THR A 261 -20.19 -5.19 -2.41
N LEU A 262 -19.03 -5.38 -1.79
CA LEU A 262 -17.93 -4.41 -1.86
C LEU A 262 -17.38 -4.25 -3.27
N LEU A 263 -17.24 -5.33 -4.05
CA LEU A 263 -16.80 -5.27 -5.45
C LEU A 263 -17.83 -4.59 -6.33
N ASN A 264 -19.12 -4.82 -6.09
CA ASN A 264 -20.20 -4.09 -6.78
C ASN A 264 -20.17 -2.60 -6.48
N PHE A 265 -19.93 -2.20 -5.22
CA PHE A 265 -19.73 -0.78 -4.88
C PHE A 265 -18.50 -0.19 -5.55
N ALA A 266 -17.39 -0.92 -5.62
CA ALA A 266 -16.20 -0.49 -6.33
C ALA A 266 -16.47 -0.29 -7.83
N ALA A 267 -17.19 -1.22 -8.46
CA ALA A 267 -17.62 -1.08 -9.85
C ALA A 267 -18.49 0.17 -10.06
N THR A 268 -19.47 0.42 -9.18
CA THR A 268 -20.28 1.65 -9.21
C THR A 268 -19.43 2.91 -9.05
N VAL A 269 -18.35 2.91 -8.27
CA VAL A 269 -17.43 4.06 -8.22
C VAL A 269 -16.67 4.26 -9.53
N VAL A 270 -16.19 3.17 -10.15
CA VAL A 270 -15.37 3.23 -11.38
C VAL A 270 -16.18 3.59 -12.62
N VAL A 271 -17.40 3.04 -12.75
CA VAL A 271 -18.23 3.18 -13.97
C VAL A 271 -19.56 3.91 -13.74
N LYS A 272 -19.84 4.37 -12.51
CA LYS A 272 -21.09 5.05 -12.13
C LYS A 272 -22.31 4.18 -12.44
N ASP A 273 -23.25 4.71 -13.22
CA ASP A 273 -24.49 4.03 -13.63
C ASP A 273 -24.40 3.46 -15.05
N LYS A 274 -23.23 3.53 -15.70
CA LYS A 274 -23.07 3.01 -17.06
C LYS A 274 -23.16 1.48 -17.10
N PRO A 275 -23.74 0.91 -18.18
CA PRO A 275 -23.58 -0.50 -18.52
C PRO A 275 -22.10 -0.88 -18.60
N LEU A 276 -21.79 -2.12 -18.21
CA LEU A 276 -20.41 -2.56 -18.02
C LEU A 276 -20.18 -3.93 -18.67
N PHE A 277 -19.22 -3.99 -19.61
CA PHE A 277 -18.55 -5.22 -19.98
C PHE A 277 -17.33 -5.42 -19.08
N PHE A 278 -17.35 -6.46 -18.25
CA PHE A 278 -16.24 -6.79 -17.35
C PHE A 278 -15.51 -8.04 -17.86
N ILE A 279 -14.32 -7.85 -18.39
CA ILE A 279 -13.45 -8.91 -18.88
C ILE A 279 -12.50 -9.31 -17.75
N ASN A 280 -12.69 -10.52 -17.22
CA ASN A 280 -11.88 -11.09 -16.15
C ASN A 280 -10.71 -11.89 -16.75
N ALA A 281 -9.55 -11.25 -16.79
CA ALA A 281 -8.29 -11.80 -17.28
C ALA A 281 -7.38 -12.33 -16.17
N PHE A 282 -7.85 -12.42 -14.92
CA PHE A 282 -7.14 -13.15 -13.87
C PHE A 282 -7.25 -14.66 -14.09
N ALA A 283 -6.27 -15.43 -13.59
CA ALA A 283 -6.29 -16.89 -13.66
C ALA A 283 -7.60 -17.45 -13.08
N LEU A 284 -8.31 -18.23 -13.90
CA LEU A 284 -9.58 -18.87 -13.56
C LEU A 284 -9.37 -20.32 -13.16
N GLY A 285 -10.25 -20.88 -12.33
CA GLY A 285 -10.09 -22.20 -11.71
C GLY A 285 -10.15 -22.06 -10.19
N PRO A 286 -9.29 -22.73 -9.40
CA PRO A 286 -9.27 -22.54 -7.95
C PRO A 286 -8.61 -21.22 -7.52
N TRP A 287 -8.00 -20.44 -8.40
CA TRP A 287 -7.25 -19.24 -8.01
C TRP A 287 -8.15 -18.11 -7.49
N ALA A 288 -7.86 -17.64 -6.27
CA ALA A 288 -8.75 -16.78 -5.49
C ALA A 288 -9.25 -15.54 -6.22
N THR A 289 -8.38 -14.78 -6.89
CA THR A 289 -8.78 -13.53 -7.57
C THR A 289 -9.74 -13.80 -8.72
N GLY A 290 -9.40 -14.72 -9.63
CA GLY A 290 -10.24 -14.98 -10.81
C GLY A 290 -11.61 -15.53 -10.43
N ILE A 291 -11.68 -16.56 -9.59
CA ILE A 291 -12.96 -17.19 -9.23
C ILE A 291 -13.85 -16.29 -8.38
N THR A 292 -13.27 -15.52 -7.45
CA THR A 292 -14.04 -14.58 -6.62
C THR A 292 -14.60 -13.43 -7.46
N THR A 293 -13.80 -12.89 -8.38
CA THR A 293 -14.25 -11.81 -9.27
C THR A 293 -15.32 -12.29 -10.24
N ALA A 294 -15.15 -13.51 -10.79
CA ALA A 294 -16.14 -14.15 -11.66
C ALA A 294 -17.52 -14.28 -10.99
N GLY A 295 -17.57 -14.63 -9.71
CA GLY A 295 -18.83 -14.74 -8.97
C GLY A 295 -19.39 -13.41 -8.43
N ALA A 296 -18.56 -12.38 -8.29
CA ALA A 296 -18.96 -11.14 -7.62
C ALA A 296 -19.67 -10.13 -8.54
N LEU A 297 -19.28 -10.03 -9.81
CA LEU A 297 -19.70 -8.95 -10.69
C LEU A 297 -20.84 -9.29 -11.66
N VAL A 298 -21.27 -10.56 -11.72
CA VAL A 298 -22.33 -11.04 -12.63
C VAL A 298 -23.68 -10.32 -12.48
N ASP A 299 -23.97 -9.75 -11.31
CA ASP A 299 -25.23 -9.00 -11.07
C ASP A 299 -25.12 -7.52 -11.49
N ARG A 300 -23.92 -7.03 -11.83
CA ARG A 300 -23.64 -5.61 -12.14
C ARG A 300 -23.04 -5.38 -13.51
N ALA A 301 -22.47 -6.42 -14.12
CA ALA A 301 -21.76 -6.35 -15.38
C ALA A 301 -22.07 -7.57 -16.27
N ILE A 302 -21.99 -7.38 -17.58
CA ILE A 302 -21.87 -8.48 -18.53
C ILE A 302 -20.42 -8.98 -18.41
N THR A 303 -20.23 -10.13 -17.77
CA THR A 303 -18.90 -10.65 -17.47
C THR A 303 -18.40 -11.61 -18.54
N PHE A 304 -17.18 -11.40 -19.04
CA PHE A 304 -16.46 -12.35 -19.88
C PHE A 304 -15.25 -12.89 -19.11
N ASN A 305 -15.32 -14.15 -18.67
CA ASN A 305 -14.26 -14.79 -17.89
C ASN A 305 -13.30 -15.54 -18.84
N SER A 306 -12.34 -14.81 -19.42
CA SER A 306 -11.36 -15.35 -20.36
C SER A 306 -10.18 -16.04 -19.69
N GLY A 307 -9.83 -15.62 -18.47
CA GLY A 307 -8.49 -15.88 -17.94
C GLY A 307 -7.43 -15.07 -18.69
N PRO A 308 -6.12 -15.31 -18.43
CA PRO A 308 -5.03 -14.63 -19.11
C PRO A 308 -4.85 -15.16 -20.55
N ASP A 309 -5.89 -14.99 -21.38
CA ASP A 309 -5.96 -15.40 -22.78
C ASP A 309 -6.21 -14.17 -23.65
N ALA A 310 -5.13 -13.61 -24.18
CA ALA A 310 -5.20 -12.35 -24.93
C ALA A 310 -5.97 -12.51 -26.25
N ASP A 311 -5.86 -13.65 -26.93
CA ASP A 311 -6.53 -13.85 -28.22
C ASP A 311 -8.05 -13.88 -28.04
N LYS A 312 -8.56 -14.57 -27.01
CA LYS A 312 -10.00 -14.55 -26.68
C LYS A 312 -10.52 -13.17 -26.28
N ILE A 313 -9.71 -12.39 -25.56
CA ILE A 313 -10.10 -11.02 -25.18
C ILE A 313 -10.21 -10.15 -26.43
N LEU A 314 -9.28 -10.27 -27.36
CA LEU A 314 -9.30 -9.52 -28.61
C LEU A 314 -10.47 -9.96 -29.51
N ASP A 315 -10.75 -11.25 -29.61
CA ASP A 315 -11.94 -11.77 -30.32
C ASP A 315 -13.25 -11.25 -29.70
N PHE A 316 -13.30 -11.14 -28.37
CA PHE A 316 -14.44 -10.53 -27.66
C PHE A 316 -14.61 -9.06 -28.03
N LEU A 317 -13.53 -8.28 -28.08
CA LEU A 317 -13.62 -6.86 -28.46
C LEU A 317 -14.12 -6.69 -29.90
N GLU A 318 -13.64 -7.51 -30.84
CA GLU A 318 -14.12 -7.49 -32.23
C GLU A 318 -15.58 -7.93 -32.36
N THR A 319 -16.03 -8.88 -31.54
CA THR A 319 -17.43 -9.34 -31.50
C THR A 319 -18.36 -8.32 -30.87
N PHE A 320 -17.88 -7.57 -29.87
CA PHE A 320 -18.63 -6.55 -29.16
C PHE A 320 -17.97 -5.17 -29.33
N PRO A 321 -17.96 -4.59 -30.53
CA PRO A 321 -17.27 -3.34 -30.82
C PRO A 321 -17.96 -2.15 -30.14
N SER A 322 -17.19 -1.24 -29.56
CA SER A 322 -17.74 -0.04 -28.89
C SER A 322 -18.61 0.85 -29.78
N SER A 323 -18.45 0.78 -31.11
CA SER A 323 -19.29 1.50 -32.09
C SER A 323 -20.73 1.01 -32.10
N GLU A 324 -20.98 -0.26 -31.78
CA GLU A 324 -22.33 -0.83 -31.65
C GLU A 324 -22.86 -0.73 -30.22
N TYR A 325 -21.97 -0.56 -29.24
CA TYR A 325 -22.29 -0.46 -27.81
C TYR A 325 -21.76 0.85 -27.17
N PRO A 326 -22.13 2.04 -27.67
CA PRO A 326 -21.50 3.32 -27.28
C PRO A 326 -21.71 3.72 -25.82
N ASP A 327 -22.78 3.22 -25.17
CA ASP A 327 -23.06 3.49 -23.76
C ASP A 327 -22.30 2.58 -22.79
N HIS A 328 -21.69 1.49 -23.29
CA HIS A 328 -20.99 0.53 -22.46
C HIS A 328 -19.57 0.99 -22.11
N THR A 329 -19.20 0.81 -20.85
CA THR A 329 -17.80 0.91 -20.41
C THR A 329 -17.19 -0.48 -20.41
N TYR A 330 -15.92 -0.59 -20.81
CA TYR A 330 -15.18 -1.84 -20.81
C TYR A 330 -14.19 -1.80 -19.66
N VAL A 331 -14.17 -2.84 -18.83
CA VAL A 331 -13.16 -3.02 -17.79
C VAL A 331 -12.45 -4.34 -18.04
N ILE A 332 -11.12 -4.31 -18.18
CA ILE A 332 -10.29 -5.50 -18.28
C ILE A 332 -9.46 -5.62 -16.99
N ALA A 333 -9.64 -6.72 -16.26
CA ALA A 333 -8.99 -6.92 -14.96
C ALA A 333 -8.06 -8.12 -14.96
N GLY A 334 -6.80 -7.96 -14.53
CA GLY A 334 -5.80 -9.03 -14.63
C GLY A 334 -4.40 -8.64 -14.13
N TYR A 335 -3.38 -9.44 -14.45
CA TYR A 335 -2.01 -9.19 -13.99
C TYR A 335 -1.32 -8.10 -14.83
N PRO A 336 -0.53 -7.19 -14.23
CA PRO A 336 0.17 -6.13 -14.97
C PRO A 336 1.01 -6.64 -16.16
N PRO A 337 1.82 -7.71 -16.04
CA PRO A 337 2.59 -8.22 -17.19
C PRO A 337 1.71 -8.79 -18.30
N PHE A 338 0.58 -9.44 -17.93
CA PHE A 338 -0.38 -9.94 -18.91
C PHE A 338 -1.06 -8.79 -19.67
N MET A 339 -1.35 -7.67 -19.00
CA MET A 339 -1.89 -6.49 -19.68
C MET A 339 -0.95 -5.94 -20.75
N LYS A 340 0.36 -6.02 -20.52
CA LYS A 340 1.35 -5.63 -21.53
C LYS A 340 1.31 -6.55 -22.73
N LEU A 341 1.26 -7.87 -22.49
CA LEU A 341 1.10 -8.87 -23.54
C LEU A 341 -0.19 -8.65 -24.36
N LEU A 342 -1.30 -8.29 -23.70
CA LEU A 342 -2.56 -7.99 -24.37
C LEU A 342 -2.45 -6.77 -25.30
N VAL A 343 -1.80 -5.69 -24.85
CA VAL A 343 -1.55 -4.51 -25.69
C VAL A 343 -0.65 -4.87 -26.87
N ASP A 344 0.42 -5.64 -26.65
CA ASP A 344 1.34 -6.05 -27.70
C ASP A 344 0.64 -6.92 -28.77
N LYS A 345 -0.19 -7.88 -28.35
CA LYS A 345 -1.00 -8.68 -29.27
C LYS A 345 -2.06 -7.86 -30.00
N ALA A 346 -2.64 -6.85 -29.36
CA ALA A 346 -3.57 -5.94 -30.03
C ALA A 346 -2.88 -5.18 -31.17
N ILE A 347 -1.65 -4.70 -30.95
CA ILE A 347 -0.83 -4.03 -31.96
C ILE A 347 -0.49 -5.00 -33.11
N GLU A 348 -0.06 -6.22 -32.78
CA GLU A 348 0.23 -7.28 -33.76
C GLU A 348 -0.98 -7.59 -34.65
N ARG A 349 -2.17 -7.74 -34.03
CA ARG A 349 -3.45 -7.97 -34.72
C ARG A 349 -4.05 -6.72 -35.37
N LYS A 350 -3.43 -5.54 -35.19
CA LYS A 350 -3.93 -4.24 -35.68
C LYS A 350 -5.32 -3.89 -35.13
N ILE A 351 -5.63 -4.32 -33.91
CA ILE A 351 -6.85 -3.96 -33.19
C ILE A 351 -6.61 -2.64 -32.44
N ASP A 352 -7.31 -1.59 -32.86
CA ASP A 352 -7.20 -0.27 -32.24
C ASP A 352 -8.01 -0.19 -30.94
N LEU A 353 -7.33 -0.43 -29.81
CA LEU A 353 -7.93 -0.34 -28.48
C LEU A 353 -8.46 1.06 -28.14
N ASN A 354 -8.00 2.14 -28.80
CA ASN A 354 -8.50 3.49 -28.52
C ASN A 354 -9.98 3.68 -28.84
N LYS A 355 -10.52 2.84 -29.73
CA LYS A 355 -11.94 2.90 -30.09
C LYS A 355 -12.82 2.55 -28.89
N TYR A 356 -12.28 1.85 -27.90
CA TYR A 356 -13.01 1.37 -26.74
C TYR A 356 -12.70 2.23 -25.50
N PRO A 357 -13.70 2.58 -24.68
CA PRO A 357 -13.49 3.23 -23.39
C PRO A 357 -13.04 2.20 -22.34
N ILE A 358 -11.83 1.65 -22.51
CA ILE A 358 -11.32 0.56 -21.66
C ILE A 358 -10.58 1.13 -20.45
N LYS A 359 -11.01 0.72 -19.27
CA LYS A 359 -10.28 0.90 -18.01
C LYS A 359 -9.66 -0.42 -17.58
N ALA A 360 -8.37 -0.43 -17.25
CA ALA A 360 -7.70 -1.61 -16.73
C ALA A 360 -7.68 -1.60 -15.19
N ILE A 361 -7.98 -2.74 -14.58
CA ILE A 361 -7.77 -2.98 -13.14
C ILE A 361 -6.70 -4.05 -12.98
N VAL A 362 -5.53 -3.67 -12.50
CA VAL A 362 -4.41 -4.60 -12.33
C VAL A 362 -4.23 -5.03 -10.89
N GLY A 363 -3.81 -6.27 -10.67
CA GLY A 363 -3.60 -6.81 -9.33
C GLY A 363 -2.79 -8.10 -9.33
N GLY A 364 -2.57 -8.66 -8.14
CA GLY A 364 -1.76 -9.87 -7.96
C GLY A 364 -0.25 -9.61 -7.95
N GLU A 365 0.23 -8.62 -8.70
CA GLU A 365 1.61 -8.14 -8.73
C GLU A 365 1.66 -6.60 -8.64
N ALA A 366 2.83 -6.05 -8.30
CA ALA A 366 3.03 -4.61 -8.31
C ALA A 366 3.02 -4.07 -9.74
N CYS A 367 2.41 -2.90 -9.94
CA CYS A 367 2.45 -2.17 -11.21
C CYS A 367 3.34 -0.94 -11.03
N SER A 368 4.58 -1.02 -11.55
CA SER A 368 5.49 0.13 -11.59
C SER A 368 4.90 1.22 -12.49
N ASP A 369 5.27 2.48 -12.24
CA ASP A 369 4.76 3.58 -13.05
C ASP A 369 5.29 3.50 -14.49
N LEU A 370 6.47 2.90 -14.70
CA LEU A 370 7.01 2.60 -16.03
C LEU A 370 6.12 1.62 -16.79
N LEU A 371 5.80 0.48 -16.17
CA LEU A 371 4.89 -0.49 -16.77
C LEU A 371 3.52 0.14 -17.02
N ARG A 372 2.96 0.85 -16.04
CA ARG A 372 1.66 1.52 -16.19
C ARG A 372 1.66 2.49 -17.37
N ASN A 373 2.69 3.31 -17.51
CA ASN A 373 2.80 4.26 -18.62
C ASN A 373 2.79 3.54 -19.97
N SER A 374 3.44 2.37 -20.09
CA SER A 374 3.39 1.56 -21.32
C SER A 374 2.01 0.96 -21.63
N LEU A 375 1.11 0.87 -20.64
CA LEU A 375 -0.25 0.36 -20.80
C LEU A 375 -1.27 1.46 -21.14
N LEU A 376 -0.93 2.73 -20.88
CA LEU A 376 -1.83 3.86 -21.08
C LEU A 376 -1.78 4.34 -22.54
N ARG A 377 -2.94 4.62 -23.14
CA ARG A 377 -3.02 5.14 -24.52
C ARG A 377 -2.25 6.45 -24.73
N LYS A 378 -2.10 7.25 -23.67
CA LYS A 378 -1.41 8.56 -23.67
C LYS A 378 0.11 8.44 -23.42
N THR A 379 0.67 7.25 -23.57
CA THR A 379 2.10 6.99 -23.43
C THR A 379 2.96 7.89 -24.34
N SER A 380 4.16 8.23 -23.85
CA SER A 380 5.20 8.94 -24.61
C SER A 380 6.00 8.03 -25.53
N ASP A 381 5.87 6.71 -25.36
CA ASP A 381 6.50 5.70 -26.21
C ASP A 381 5.85 5.70 -27.60
N LYS A 382 6.68 5.89 -28.65
CA LYS A 382 6.20 6.06 -30.04
C LYS A 382 5.55 4.79 -30.58
N GLU A 383 5.95 3.60 -30.14
CA GLU A 383 5.40 2.33 -30.63
C GLU A 383 4.00 2.05 -30.06
N THR A 384 3.77 2.46 -28.81
CA THR A 384 2.51 2.24 -28.08
C THR A 384 1.63 3.49 -28.01
N LYS A 385 2.08 4.62 -28.58
CA LYS A 385 1.34 5.89 -28.59
C LYS A 385 0.01 5.70 -29.31
N GLY A 386 -1.09 5.85 -28.58
CA GLY A 386 -2.43 5.58 -29.11
C GLY A 386 -2.77 4.09 -29.17
N PHE A 387 -2.10 3.21 -28.44
CA PHE A 387 -2.52 1.81 -28.28
C PHE A 387 -2.45 1.47 -26.79
N GLY A 388 -3.60 1.41 -26.12
CA GLY A 388 -3.66 1.12 -24.68
C GLY A 388 -4.98 1.50 -24.01
N PHE A 389 -4.98 1.46 -22.69
CA PHE A 389 -6.15 1.75 -21.85
C PHE A 389 -6.31 3.25 -21.58
N GLU A 390 -7.54 3.68 -21.28
CA GLU A 390 -7.85 5.06 -20.87
C GLU A 390 -7.31 5.34 -19.47
N GLU A 391 -7.52 4.39 -18.56
CA GLU A 391 -7.07 4.44 -17.18
C GLU A 391 -6.55 3.06 -16.76
N VAL A 392 -5.54 3.04 -15.88
CA VAL A 392 -5.01 1.81 -15.29
C VAL A 392 -4.94 2.03 -13.78
N PHE A 393 -5.69 1.24 -13.01
CA PHE A 393 -5.72 1.31 -11.55
C PHE A 393 -5.26 -0.02 -10.95
N SER A 394 -4.51 0.05 -9.85
CA SER A 394 -4.09 -1.13 -9.11
C SER A 394 -5.05 -1.47 -7.96
N SER A 395 -5.17 -2.75 -7.66
CA SER A 395 -5.81 -3.25 -6.44
C SER A 395 -4.89 -4.23 -5.71
N TYR A 396 -4.81 -4.07 -4.38
CA TYR A 396 -4.06 -4.95 -3.52
C TYR A 396 -4.98 -5.94 -2.80
N GLY A 397 -4.57 -7.20 -2.80
CA GLY A 397 -5.29 -8.28 -2.14
C GLY A 397 -4.41 -9.50 -1.92
N ALA A 398 -4.87 -10.40 -1.06
CA ALA A 398 -4.21 -11.67 -0.79
C ALA A 398 -5.25 -12.76 -0.54
N SER A 399 -5.04 -13.93 -1.13
CA SER A 399 -5.91 -15.10 -0.93
C SER A 399 -6.06 -15.50 0.54
N ASP A 400 -5.07 -15.24 1.38
CA ASP A 400 -5.14 -15.58 2.80
C ASP A 400 -6.18 -14.70 3.53
N LEU A 401 -6.41 -13.49 3.00
CA LEU A 401 -7.36 -12.47 3.45
C LEU A 401 -8.42 -12.30 2.34
N ASP A 402 -8.68 -11.09 1.84
CA ASP A 402 -9.55 -10.87 0.67
C ASP A 402 -8.77 -10.31 -0.52
N ILE A 403 -9.39 -10.35 -1.70
CA ILE A 403 -8.78 -9.93 -2.98
C ILE A 403 -8.79 -8.41 -3.19
N ASN A 404 -9.47 -7.66 -2.32
CA ASN A 404 -9.65 -6.20 -2.41
C ASN A 404 -9.39 -5.52 -1.05
N ILE A 405 -8.17 -5.64 -0.54
CA ILE A 405 -7.71 -5.01 0.71
C ILE A 405 -7.50 -3.51 0.51
N GLY A 406 -6.78 -3.16 -0.56
CA GLY A 406 -6.42 -1.78 -0.90
C GLY A 406 -6.81 -1.45 -2.34
N TYR A 407 -7.16 -0.19 -2.58
CA TYR A 407 -7.49 0.32 -3.90
C TYR A 407 -6.69 1.58 -4.20
N GLU A 408 -6.27 1.71 -5.46
CA GLU A 408 -5.60 2.89 -5.99
C GLU A 408 -6.65 3.82 -6.60
N SER A 409 -6.47 5.12 -6.44
CA SER A 409 -7.27 6.15 -7.12
C SER A 409 -6.34 7.15 -7.80
N PRO A 410 -6.86 8.11 -8.57
CA PRO A 410 -6.05 9.17 -9.15
C PRO A 410 -5.15 9.90 -8.13
N PHE A 411 -5.59 10.03 -6.87
CA PHE A 411 -4.79 10.62 -5.80
C PHE A 411 -3.49 9.84 -5.53
N GLU A 412 -3.56 8.51 -5.38
CA GLU A 412 -2.38 7.68 -5.13
C GLU A 412 -1.42 7.64 -6.32
N LEU A 413 -1.96 7.73 -7.54
CA LEU A 413 -1.13 7.85 -8.75
C LEU A 413 -0.33 9.16 -8.73
N GLU A 414 -0.98 10.30 -8.50
CA GLU A 414 -0.29 11.59 -8.41
C GLU A 414 0.69 11.61 -7.22
N LEU A 415 0.35 10.98 -6.09
CA LEU A 415 1.25 10.88 -4.95
C LEU A 415 2.51 10.05 -5.26
N ARG A 416 2.37 8.91 -5.96
CA ARG A 416 3.52 8.09 -6.38
C ARG A 416 4.43 8.87 -7.34
N GLN A 417 3.86 9.55 -8.32
CA GLN A 417 4.61 10.42 -9.24
C GLN A 417 5.33 11.54 -8.49
N ALA A 418 4.66 12.18 -7.53
CA ALA A 418 5.28 13.21 -6.71
C ALA A 418 6.43 12.66 -5.87
N CYS A 419 6.33 11.42 -5.36
CA CYS A 419 7.43 10.77 -4.63
C CYS A 419 8.66 10.54 -5.53
N GLN A 420 8.47 10.14 -6.79
CA GLN A 420 9.56 9.99 -7.75
C GLN A 420 10.29 11.31 -8.02
N GLN A 421 9.53 12.41 -8.11
CA GLN A 421 10.07 13.74 -8.38
C GLN A 421 10.68 14.42 -7.14
N ASN A 422 10.38 13.91 -5.94
CA ASN A 422 10.81 14.52 -4.67
C ASN A 422 11.45 13.48 -3.74
N PRO A 423 12.73 13.09 -3.97
CA PRO A 423 13.41 12.05 -3.18
C PRO A 423 13.46 12.35 -1.67
N ASN A 424 13.58 13.62 -1.27
CA ASN A 424 13.55 14.00 0.14
C ASN A 424 12.17 13.78 0.77
N MET A 425 11.09 14.05 0.03
CA MET A 425 9.72 13.77 0.45
C MET A 425 9.47 12.27 0.58
N ALA A 426 9.91 11.50 -0.41
CA ALA A 426 9.90 10.05 -0.41
C ALA A 426 10.61 9.46 0.82
N ALA A 427 11.83 9.93 1.08
CA ALA A 427 12.63 9.51 2.22
C ALA A 427 11.93 9.74 3.57
N GLU A 428 11.22 10.87 3.72
CA GLU A 428 10.44 11.13 4.94
C GLU A 428 9.13 10.33 4.98
N LEU A 429 8.48 10.14 3.84
CA LEU A 429 7.27 9.34 3.73
C LEU A 429 7.52 7.88 4.07
N TYR A 430 8.64 7.29 3.67
CA TYR A 430 8.80 5.84 3.80
C TYR A 430 10.21 5.31 4.04
N GLY A 431 11.23 6.15 4.04
CA GLY A 431 12.61 5.78 4.37
C GLY A 431 13.58 6.07 3.23
N VAL A 432 14.85 6.31 3.57
CA VAL A 432 15.93 6.49 2.61
C VAL A 432 16.19 5.19 1.85
N ASN A 433 16.52 5.28 0.56
CA ASN A 433 16.80 4.15 -0.35
C ASN A 433 15.64 3.16 -0.58
N GLU A 434 14.45 3.47 -0.09
CA GLU A 434 13.27 2.68 -0.36
C GLU A 434 12.72 3.00 -1.76
N PRO A 435 12.45 2.01 -2.62
CA PRO A 435 11.81 2.27 -3.89
C PRO A 435 10.41 2.82 -3.67
N VAL A 436 9.89 3.52 -4.67
CA VAL A 436 8.51 4.03 -4.62
C VAL A 436 7.55 2.84 -4.47
N PRO A 437 6.86 2.70 -3.32
CA PRO A 437 5.98 1.57 -3.09
C PRO A 437 4.70 1.68 -3.92
N MET A 438 3.95 0.59 -3.99
CA MET A 438 2.53 0.69 -4.29
C MET A 438 1.84 1.41 -3.14
N ILE A 439 0.93 2.33 -3.45
CA ILE A 439 0.23 3.15 -2.47
C ILE A 439 -1.28 2.95 -2.64
N PHE A 440 -1.97 2.69 -1.54
CA PHE A 440 -3.42 2.43 -1.54
C PHE A 440 -4.10 3.10 -0.35
N HIS A 441 -5.36 3.49 -0.51
CA HIS A 441 -6.27 3.54 0.63
C HIS A 441 -6.69 2.13 1.04
N TYR A 442 -6.90 1.92 2.35
CA TYR A 442 -7.61 0.75 2.86
C TYR A 442 -8.67 1.16 3.87
N ASP A 443 -9.67 0.29 4.08
CA ASP A 443 -10.76 0.56 5.01
C ASP A 443 -10.54 -0.12 6.37
N PRO A 444 -10.36 0.64 7.47
CA PRO A 444 -10.19 0.10 8.81
C PRO A 444 -11.41 -0.67 9.35
N MET A 445 -12.57 -0.55 8.68
CA MET A 445 -13.75 -1.36 8.98
C MET A 445 -13.68 -2.77 8.40
N ASN A 446 -12.74 -3.06 7.51
CA ASN A 446 -12.47 -4.40 6.99
C ASN A 446 -11.24 -5.03 7.64
N TYR A 447 -10.20 -4.21 7.89
CA TYR A 447 -8.92 -4.68 8.44
C TYR A 447 -8.38 -3.76 9.51
N TYR A 448 -7.89 -4.34 10.61
CA TYR A 448 -6.94 -3.67 11.48
C TYR A 448 -5.53 -4.11 11.06
N ILE A 449 -4.76 -3.18 10.50
CA ILE A 449 -3.42 -3.47 9.97
C ILE A 449 -2.38 -2.80 10.88
N GLU A 450 -1.31 -3.52 11.15
CA GLU A 450 -0.14 -3.05 11.89
C GLU A 450 1.13 -3.19 11.03
N THR A 451 2.20 -2.53 11.45
CA THR A 451 3.55 -2.71 10.90
C THR A 451 4.50 -3.05 12.05
N ASN A 452 5.23 -4.16 11.94
CA ASN A 452 6.21 -4.55 12.95
C ASN A 452 7.59 -3.88 12.73
N GLU A 453 8.55 -4.18 13.60
CA GLU A 453 9.91 -3.60 13.57
C GLU A 453 10.67 -3.91 12.27
N ASN A 454 10.37 -5.04 11.64
CA ASN A 454 10.95 -5.48 10.37
C ASN A 454 10.16 -4.95 9.14
N GLN A 455 9.26 -3.98 9.35
CA GLN A 455 8.34 -3.45 8.34
C GLN A 455 7.40 -4.49 7.70
N ASN A 456 7.15 -5.63 8.35
CA ASN A 456 6.14 -6.57 7.87
C ASN A 456 4.74 -6.04 8.22
N LEU A 457 3.84 -6.11 7.25
CA LEU A 457 2.43 -5.82 7.44
C LEU A 457 1.74 -6.99 8.15
N ILE A 458 1.06 -6.69 9.25
CA ILE A 458 0.39 -7.65 10.11
C ILE A 458 -1.12 -7.33 10.11
N TYR A 459 -1.95 -8.31 9.79
CA TYR A 459 -3.36 -8.09 9.49
C TYR A 459 -4.28 -8.78 10.49
N THR A 460 -5.25 -8.05 11.01
CA THR A 460 -6.42 -8.64 11.66
C THR A 460 -7.64 -8.35 10.79
N CYS A 461 -8.28 -9.40 10.27
CA CYS A 461 -9.56 -9.24 9.59
C CYS A 461 -10.64 -8.99 10.61
N VAL A 462 -11.36 -7.87 10.51
CA VAL A 462 -12.31 -7.43 11.55
C VAL A 462 -13.78 -7.58 11.15
N ARG A 463 -14.06 -8.23 10.03
CA ARG A 463 -15.41 -8.66 9.64
C ARG A 463 -15.78 -9.95 10.38
N ASP A 464 -17.03 -10.02 10.84
CA ASP A 464 -17.56 -11.14 11.60
C ASP A 464 -18.10 -12.29 10.74
N ASP A 465 -18.12 -12.10 9.41
CA ASP A 465 -18.61 -13.01 8.37
C ASP A 465 -17.62 -14.11 7.96
N ARG A 466 -16.35 -13.98 8.34
CA ARG A 466 -15.28 -14.90 7.95
C ARG A 466 -15.40 -16.26 8.63
N CYS A 467 -15.28 -17.32 7.83
CA CYS A 467 -15.27 -18.68 8.35
C CYS A 467 -14.02 -18.97 9.17
N SER A 468 -12.86 -18.51 8.70
CA SER A 468 -11.56 -18.69 9.36
C SER A 468 -10.97 -17.32 9.73
N PRO A 469 -11.09 -16.89 11.00
CA PRO A 469 -10.53 -15.62 11.46
C PRO A 469 -9.02 -15.52 11.25
N ARG A 470 -8.55 -14.30 10.98
CA ARG A 470 -7.13 -13.96 10.82
C ARG A 470 -6.83 -12.86 11.83
N ILE A 471 -6.03 -13.17 12.85
CA ILE A 471 -5.72 -12.25 13.96
C ILE A 471 -4.22 -12.08 14.03
N ARG A 472 -3.73 -10.86 13.82
CA ARG A 472 -2.30 -10.58 13.69
C ARG A 472 -1.60 -11.52 12.70
N TYR A 473 -2.21 -11.71 11.54
CA TYR A 473 -1.74 -12.58 10.46
C TYR A 473 -0.67 -11.89 9.62
N ASN A 474 0.51 -12.50 9.50
CA ASN A 474 1.63 -11.98 8.72
C ASN A 474 1.64 -12.58 7.30
N LEU A 475 1.35 -11.73 6.29
CA LEU A 475 1.44 -12.11 4.88
C LEU A 475 2.87 -12.19 4.34
N LYS A 476 3.84 -11.73 5.13
CA LYS A 476 5.25 -11.51 4.77
C LYS A 476 5.46 -10.36 3.76
N ASP A 477 4.40 -9.63 3.41
CA ASP A 477 4.53 -8.40 2.63
C ASP A 477 5.12 -7.30 3.51
N ARG A 478 6.19 -6.66 3.00
CA ARG A 478 6.80 -5.48 3.58
C ARG A 478 5.99 -4.25 3.21
N GLY A 479 5.79 -3.38 4.19
CA GLY A 479 5.01 -2.17 4.01
C GLY A 479 4.93 -1.32 5.26
N LYS A 480 4.20 -0.22 5.14
CA LYS A 480 3.89 0.65 6.26
C LYS A 480 2.52 1.29 6.10
N ILE A 481 1.98 1.74 7.23
CA ILE A 481 0.72 2.46 7.27
C ILE A 481 0.98 3.87 7.73
N LEU A 482 0.39 4.83 7.03
CA LEU A 482 0.34 6.21 7.47
C LEU A 482 -1.10 6.71 7.52
N PRO A 483 -1.46 7.51 8.53
CA PRO A 483 -2.65 8.35 8.46
C PRO A 483 -2.58 9.28 7.24
N MET A 484 -3.72 9.55 6.61
CA MET A 484 -3.82 10.51 5.52
C MET A 484 -3.35 11.90 5.96
N SER A 485 -3.66 12.31 7.19
CA SER A 485 -3.18 13.58 7.73
C SER A 485 -1.66 13.70 7.73
N ASP A 486 -0.97 12.58 7.94
CA ASP A 486 0.47 12.52 8.04
C ASP A 486 1.09 12.65 6.65
N VAL A 487 0.51 11.95 5.66
CA VAL A 487 0.91 12.07 4.25
C VAL A 487 0.72 13.50 3.72
N GLN A 488 -0.45 14.11 3.96
CA GLN A 488 -0.74 15.48 3.53
C GLN A 488 0.22 16.51 4.14
N ALA A 489 0.63 16.30 5.39
CA ALA A 489 1.58 17.20 6.05
C ALA A 489 2.99 17.09 5.46
N ILE A 490 3.45 15.88 5.13
CA ILE A 490 4.74 15.69 4.44
C ILE A 490 4.70 16.32 3.06
N MET A 491 3.65 16.06 2.27
CA MET A 491 3.52 16.66 0.94
C MET A 491 3.66 18.18 0.99
N LYS A 492 2.98 18.83 1.94
CA LYS A 492 3.10 20.28 2.06
C LYS A 492 4.45 20.75 2.57
N LYS A 493 5.15 20.00 3.44
CA LYS A 493 6.54 20.32 3.85
C LYS A 493 7.43 20.55 2.62
N TYR A 494 7.22 19.72 1.60
CA TYR A 494 7.96 19.76 0.33
C TYR A 494 7.25 20.54 -0.77
N ASN A 495 6.21 21.32 -0.44
CA ASN A 495 5.42 22.12 -1.39
C ASN A 495 4.83 21.30 -2.55
N VAL A 496 4.51 20.03 -2.32
CA VAL A 496 3.85 19.15 -3.28
C VAL A 496 2.35 19.37 -3.22
N ASN A 497 1.81 19.94 -4.31
CA ASN A 497 0.39 20.18 -4.49
C ASN A 497 -0.15 19.24 -5.58
N ILE A 498 -0.88 18.21 -5.16
CA ILE A 498 -1.59 17.27 -6.03
C ILE A 498 -3.09 17.37 -5.73
N MET A 499 -3.93 16.63 -6.46
CA MET A 499 -5.37 16.59 -6.22
C MET A 499 -5.72 16.20 -4.77
N ALA A 500 -6.89 16.60 -4.29
CA ALA A 500 -7.34 16.21 -2.95
C ALA A 500 -7.81 14.74 -2.93
N PRO A 501 -7.56 13.99 -1.83
CA PRO A 501 -8.07 12.63 -1.71
C PRO A 501 -9.59 12.64 -1.50
N ASN A 502 -10.28 11.65 -2.07
CA ASN A 502 -11.74 11.51 -1.94
C ASN A 502 -12.20 11.10 -0.52
N THR A 503 -11.30 10.55 0.30
CA THR A 503 -11.59 10.10 1.67
C THR A 503 -10.43 10.43 2.60
N ASN A 504 -10.67 10.37 3.91
CA ASN A 504 -9.64 10.43 4.94
C ASN A 504 -9.25 9.02 5.46
N LEU A 505 -9.42 7.99 4.63
CA LEU A 505 -8.98 6.65 4.99
C LEU A 505 -7.44 6.62 5.12
N PRO A 506 -6.89 5.77 5.98
CA PRO A 506 -5.45 5.63 6.09
C PRO A 506 -4.83 5.01 4.83
N MET A 507 -3.57 5.34 4.63
CA MET A 507 -2.78 4.93 3.48
C MET A 507 -1.90 3.73 3.82
N LEU A 508 -1.83 2.80 2.88
CA LEU A 508 -1.04 1.58 2.93
C LEU A 508 0.03 1.65 1.83
N PHE A 509 1.29 1.61 2.25
CA PHE A 509 2.47 1.60 1.38
C PHE A 509 3.00 0.16 1.36
N ILE A 510 3.16 -0.42 0.18
CA ILE A 510 3.48 -1.85 0.01
C ILE A 510 4.64 -2.02 -0.96
N TRP A 511 5.68 -2.70 -0.51
CA TRP A 511 6.82 -3.14 -1.33
C TRP A 511 6.74 -4.62 -1.71
N GLY A 512 5.87 -5.40 -1.06
CA GLY A 512 5.75 -6.84 -1.31
C GLY A 512 6.74 -7.67 -0.48
N ARG A 513 6.86 -8.96 -0.82
CA ARG A 513 7.55 -9.99 -0.01
C ARG A 513 8.80 -10.61 -0.65
N GLU A 514 8.91 -10.52 -1.98
CA GLU A 514 9.86 -11.25 -2.83
C GLU A 514 10.45 -10.28 -3.86
N GLY A 515 11.66 -10.55 -4.37
CA GLY A 515 12.30 -9.71 -5.39
C GLY A 515 13.52 -8.91 -4.92
N THR A 516 13.94 -9.03 -3.67
CA THR A 516 15.13 -8.32 -3.16
C THR A 516 16.30 -9.27 -2.98
N VAL A 517 17.44 -8.95 -3.56
CA VAL A 517 18.71 -9.64 -3.27
C VAL A 517 19.56 -8.84 -2.29
N ASN A 518 20.44 -9.54 -1.59
CA ASN A 518 21.41 -8.93 -0.68
C ASN A 518 22.81 -8.96 -1.32
N TYR A 519 23.38 -7.78 -1.55
CA TYR A 519 24.74 -7.59 -2.01
C TYR A 519 25.58 -6.98 -0.89
N ARG A 520 26.40 -7.78 -0.21
CA ARG A 520 27.32 -7.33 0.86
C ARG A 520 26.62 -6.48 1.95
N GLY A 521 25.38 -6.81 2.28
CA GLY A 521 24.55 -6.08 3.26
C GLY A 521 23.63 -5.02 2.65
N ALA A 522 23.88 -4.59 1.41
CA ALA A 522 22.97 -3.72 0.68
C ALA A 522 21.83 -4.53 0.08
N LYS A 523 20.59 -4.11 0.34
CA LYS A 523 19.40 -4.70 -0.27
C LYS A 523 19.16 -4.07 -1.63
N ILE A 524 19.03 -4.89 -2.67
CA ILE A 524 18.72 -4.47 -4.04
C ILE A 524 17.36 -5.08 -4.44
N PRO A 525 16.28 -4.29 -4.36
CA PRO A 525 14.95 -4.70 -4.84
C PRO A 525 14.93 -4.84 -6.38
N GLN A 526 14.05 -5.71 -6.89
CA GLN A 526 13.87 -5.95 -8.33
C GLN A 526 13.39 -4.69 -9.06
N GLU A 527 12.69 -3.81 -8.36
CA GLU A 527 12.27 -2.50 -8.86
C GLU A 527 13.48 -1.62 -9.20
N HIS A 528 14.59 -1.72 -8.46
CA HIS A 528 15.80 -0.94 -8.75
C HIS A 528 16.50 -1.48 -10.01
N LEU A 529 16.51 -2.80 -10.19
CA LEU A 529 17.04 -3.42 -11.41
C LEU A 529 16.20 -3.04 -12.62
N GLN A 530 14.87 -3.10 -12.50
CA GLN A 530 13.95 -2.66 -13.55
C GLN A 530 14.18 -1.18 -13.91
N GLU A 531 14.26 -0.30 -12.91
CA GLU A 531 14.49 1.13 -13.13
C GLU A 531 15.86 1.39 -13.79
N ALA A 532 16.90 0.65 -13.40
CA ALA A 532 18.22 0.78 -14.00
C ALA A 532 18.22 0.34 -15.48
N ILE A 533 17.57 -0.79 -15.82
CA ILE A 533 17.42 -1.27 -17.21
C ILE A 533 16.78 -0.18 -18.08
N GLU A 534 15.72 0.46 -17.57
CA GLU A 534 14.98 1.50 -18.30
C GLU A 534 15.75 2.82 -18.45
N LYS A 535 16.72 3.10 -17.58
CA LYS A 535 17.60 4.27 -17.68
C LYS A 535 18.83 4.05 -18.55
N VAL A 536 19.18 2.80 -18.88
CA VAL A 536 20.28 2.48 -19.80
C VAL A 536 19.76 2.52 -21.24
N PRO A 537 20.18 3.49 -22.10
CA PRO A 537 19.60 3.68 -23.43
C PRO A 537 19.67 2.44 -24.34
N ALA A 538 20.74 1.65 -24.24
CA ALA A 538 20.92 0.44 -25.06
C ALA A 538 20.01 -0.73 -24.62
N LEU A 539 19.63 -0.78 -23.34
CA LEU A 539 18.77 -1.85 -22.80
C LEU A 539 17.28 -1.46 -22.84
N LYS A 540 16.98 -0.18 -22.76
CA LYS A 540 15.62 0.37 -22.76
C LYS A 540 14.81 -0.16 -23.94
N GLY A 541 13.70 -0.83 -23.64
CA GLY A 541 12.81 -1.39 -24.66
C GLY A 541 13.29 -2.69 -25.32
N SER A 542 14.53 -3.14 -25.07
CA SER A 542 15.13 -4.35 -25.65
C SER A 542 14.90 -5.60 -24.80
N ILE A 543 14.57 -5.43 -23.51
CA ILE A 543 14.43 -6.52 -22.53
C ILE A 543 12.97 -7.02 -22.42
N ASN A 544 12.79 -8.34 -22.39
CA ASN A 544 11.52 -9.04 -22.20
C ASN A 544 11.32 -9.51 -20.75
N ASN A 545 12.33 -10.16 -20.18
CA ASN A 545 12.32 -10.66 -18.81
C ASN A 545 13.62 -10.29 -18.09
N TYR A 546 13.56 -10.17 -16.78
CA TYR A 546 14.72 -9.94 -15.94
C TYR A 546 14.59 -10.64 -14.59
N ALA A 547 15.71 -11.00 -13.99
CA ALA A 547 15.79 -11.56 -12.65
C ALA A 547 17.18 -11.30 -12.05
N PHE A 548 17.29 -11.54 -10.75
CA PHE A 548 18.56 -11.81 -10.12
C PHE A 548 18.80 -13.32 -10.06
N ASN A 549 20.06 -13.73 -10.22
CA ASN A 549 20.52 -15.05 -9.82
C ASN A 549 21.58 -14.89 -8.74
N THR A 550 21.43 -15.62 -7.63
CA THR A 550 22.38 -15.62 -6.53
C THR A 550 22.88 -17.03 -6.28
N TYR A 551 24.18 -17.19 -6.08
CA TYR A 551 24.80 -18.47 -5.77
C TYR A 551 26.10 -18.25 -4.99
N ILE A 552 26.63 -19.34 -4.44
CA ILE A 552 27.97 -19.35 -3.83
C ILE A 552 28.93 -19.92 -4.87
N ASP A 553 29.97 -19.16 -5.22
CA ASP A 553 30.97 -19.61 -6.19
C ASP A 553 31.93 -20.67 -5.60
N ALA A 554 32.83 -21.19 -6.44
CA ALA A 554 33.81 -22.20 -6.03
C ALA A 554 34.81 -21.70 -4.96
N LYS A 555 34.92 -20.38 -4.75
CA LYS A 555 35.74 -19.75 -3.69
C LYS A 555 34.92 -19.48 -2.43
N ASN A 556 33.72 -20.03 -2.34
CA ASN A 556 32.78 -19.83 -1.25
C ASN A 556 32.35 -18.36 -1.05
N SER A 557 32.36 -17.58 -2.14
CA SER A 557 31.94 -16.18 -2.15
C SER A 557 30.52 -16.04 -2.70
N PRO A 558 29.65 -15.22 -2.09
CA PRO A 558 28.33 -14.94 -2.63
C PRO A 558 28.44 -14.08 -3.89
N VAL A 559 27.87 -14.58 -4.98
CA VAL A 559 27.79 -13.89 -6.27
C VAL A 559 26.36 -13.46 -6.53
N VAL A 560 26.21 -12.24 -7.08
CA VAL A 560 24.95 -11.70 -7.57
C VAL A 560 25.09 -11.47 -9.07
N GLU A 561 24.19 -12.06 -9.86
CA GLU A 561 24.09 -11.83 -11.29
C GLU A 561 22.78 -11.12 -11.63
N PHE A 562 22.85 -10.17 -12.55
CA PHE A 562 21.72 -9.57 -13.23
C PHE A 562 21.46 -10.37 -14.50
N TRP A 563 20.32 -11.03 -14.59
CA TRP A 563 19.91 -11.80 -15.76
C TRP A 563 18.90 -11.01 -16.57
N LEU A 564 19.19 -10.78 -17.85
CA LEU A 564 18.32 -10.08 -18.79
C LEU A 564 18.01 -10.99 -19.98
N GLU A 565 16.74 -11.15 -20.32
CA GLU A 565 16.31 -11.83 -21.54
C GLU A 565 15.84 -10.80 -22.57
N LEU A 566 16.36 -10.88 -23.80
CA LEU A 566 15.98 -9.99 -24.89
C LEU A 566 14.57 -10.29 -25.41
N LYS A 567 13.94 -9.27 -25.99
CA LYS A 567 12.73 -9.45 -26.82
C LYS A 567 13.05 -10.31 -28.05
N LYS A 568 12.00 -10.91 -28.60
CA LYS A 568 12.10 -11.73 -29.81
C LYS A 568 12.77 -10.93 -30.93
N ASP A 569 13.72 -11.57 -31.60
CA ASP A 569 14.47 -11.03 -32.75
C ASP A 569 15.31 -9.77 -32.45
N VAL A 570 15.53 -9.44 -31.17
CA VAL A 570 16.44 -8.34 -30.76
C VAL A 570 17.83 -8.91 -30.48
N PRO A 571 18.90 -8.44 -31.17
CA PRO A 571 20.27 -8.85 -30.87
C PRO A 571 20.81 -8.18 -29.61
N VAL A 572 21.89 -8.71 -29.04
CA VAL A 572 22.56 -8.10 -27.88
C VAL A 572 23.02 -6.67 -28.24
N PRO A 573 22.59 -5.63 -27.49
CA PRO A 573 22.74 -4.24 -27.91
C PRO A 573 24.12 -3.64 -27.57
N GLY A 574 25.20 -4.33 -27.94
CA GLY A 574 26.58 -3.88 -27.74
C GLY A 574 27.42 -4.82 -26.88
N ASN A 575 28.52 -4.31 -26.33
CA ASN A 575 29.45 -5.08 -25.51
C ASN A 575 28.87 -5.34 -24.10
N ILE A 576 28.91 -6.59 -23.64
CA ILE A 576 28.31 -6.99 -22.35
C ILE A 576 28.96 -6.28 -21.16
N ASP A 577 30.28 -6.06 -21.17
CA ASP A 577 30.98 -5.38 -20.07
C ASP A 577 30.66 -3.88 -20.02
N GLU A 578 30.48 -3.24 -21.18
CA GLU A 578 29.99 -1.87 -21.26
C GLU A 578 28.56 -1.76 -20.72
N LEU A 579 27.66 -2.65 -21.15
CA LEU A 579 26.28 -2.73 -20.66
C LEU A 579 26.23 -2.99 -19.15
N LYS A 580 27.10 -3.88 -18.65
CA LYS A 580 27.25 -4.16 -17.22
C LYS A 580 27.65 -2.90 -16.45
N THR A 581 28.64 -2.17 -16.96
CA THR A 581 29.12 -0.92 -16.35
C THR A 581 28.01 0.12 -16.30
N MET A 582 27.32 0.35 -17.43
CA MET A 582 26.20 1.30 -17.50
C MET A 582 25.07 0.93 -16.53
N LEU A 583 24.72 -0.36 -16.45
CA LEU A 583 23.68 -0.86 -15.56
C LEU A 583 24.05 -0.66 -14.09
N ILE A 584 25.30 -0.99 -13.72
CA ILE A 584 25.83 -0.79 -12.38
C ILE A 584 25.86 0.70 -12.02
N ASP A 585 26.29 1.57 -12.93
CA ASP A 585 26.31 3.01 -12.69
C ASP A 585 24.91 3.57 -12.45
N GLN A 586 23.90 3.13 -13.20
CA GLN A 586 22.51 3.49 -12.91
C GLN A 586 22.06 2.97 -11.54
N LEU A 587 22.39 1.72 -11.19
CA LEU A 587 22.08 1.16 -9.86
C LEU A 587 22.76 1.93 -8.72
N LYS A 588 23.99 2.44 -8.90
CA LYS A 588 24.69 3.28 -7.92
C LYS A 588 23.98 4.62 -7.70
N LEU A 589 23.37 5.18 -8.74
CA LEU A 589 22.58 6.42 -8.64
C LEU A 589 21.24 6.18 -7.93
N ILE A 590 20.63 5.00 -8.13
CA ILE A 590 19.34 4.63 -7.54
C ILE A 590 19.49 4.20 -6.08
N ASN A 591 20.55 3.48 -5.72
CA ASN A 591 20.72 2.86 -4.41
C ASN A 591 22.05 3.26 -3.75
N GLN A 592 21.98 4.16 -2.76
CA GLN A 592 23.16 4.66 -2.06
C GLN A 592 23.89 3.57 -1.27
N ASP A 593 23.17 2.64 -0.66
CA ASP A 593 23.78 1.55 0.12
C ASP A 593 24.54 0.59 -0.80
N PHE A 594 23.95 0.27 -1.96
CA PHE A 594 24.63 -0.51 -2.99
C PHE A 594 25.89 0.19 -3.49
N ARG A 595 25.81 1.50 -3.79
CA ARG A 595 26.97 2.32 -4.17
C ARG A 595 28.08 2.24 -3.14
N PHE A 596 27.75 2.47 -1.86
CA PHE A 596 28.71 2.46 -0.76
C PHE A 596 29.36 1.08 -0.58
N GLN A 597 28.59 0.00 -0.68
CA GLN A 597 29.12 -1.36 -0.57
C GLN A 597 30.00 -1.74 -1.77
N LEU A 598 29.62 -1.31 -2.98
CA LEU A 598 30.36 -1.58 -4.20
C LEU A 598 31.69 -0.82 -4.26
N GLU A 599 31.73 0.45 -3.83
CA GLU A 599 32.97 1.25 -3.75
C GLU A 599 34.01 0.67 -2.78
N LYS A 600 33.55 -0.16 -1.83
CA LYS A 600 34.40 -0.89 -0.86
C LYS A 600 34.61 -2.36 -1.21
N ALA A 601 34.02 -2.82 -2.31
CA ALA A 601 34.13 -4.21 -2.73
C ALA A 601 35.46 -4.43 -3.48
N PRO A 602 36.10 -5.60 -3.30
CA PRO A 602 37.17 -6.00 -4.21
C PRO A 602 36.62 -6.21 -5.62
N ALA A 603 37.46 -6.07 -6.65
CA ALA A 603 37.03 -6.07 -8.05
C ALA A 603 36.27 -7.36 -8.45
N ASP A 604 36.64 -8.50 -7.87
CA ASP A 604 36.03 -9.81 -8.09
C ASP A 604 34.66 -9.99 -7.40
N ALA A 605 34.29 -9.08 -6.49
CA ALA A 605 32.97 -9.06 -5.85
C ALA A 605 31.97 -8.15 -6.59
N THR A 606 32.27 -7.69 -7.80
CA THR A 606 31.34 -6.88 -8.61
C THR A 606 30.19 -7.77 -9.13
N PRO A 607 28.92 -7.32 -9.09
CA PRO A 607 27.83 -8.07 -9.72
C PRO A 607 28.08 -8.33 -11.21
N GLN A 608 27.66 -9.49 -11.69
CA GLN A 608 27.83 -9.88 -13.10
C GLN A 608 26.54 -9.62 -13.91
N LEU A 609 26.68 -9.46 -15.22
CA LEU A 609 25.56 -9.31 -16.15
C LEU A 609 25.54 -10.52 -17.10
N ARG A 610 24.37 -11.16 -17.21
CA ARG A 610 24.13 -12.23 -18.17
C ARG A 610 22.94 -11.88 -19.05
N ILE A 611 23.15 -11.92 -20.36
CA ILE A 611 22.10 -11.63 -21.36
C ILE A 611 21.78 -12.93 -22.09
N PHE A 612 20.49 -13.20 -22.24
CA PHE A 612 19.94 -14.37 -22.94
C PHE A 612 19.14 -13.91 -24.16
N ALA A 613 19.17 -14.69 -25.24
CA ALA A 613 18.20 -14.48 -26.32
C ALA A 613 16.80 -14.88 -25.84
N ASN A 614 15.78 -14.43 -26.57
CA ASN A 614 14.39 -14.75 -26.24
C ASN A 614 14.17 -16.27 -26.18
N GLY A 615 13.66 -16.78 -25.05
CA GLY A 615 13.40 -18.21 -24.87
C GLY A 615 14.58 -19.03 -24.32
N GLU A 616 15.80 -18.49 -24.28
CA GLU A 616 16.99 -19.22 -23.82
C GLU A 616 17.12 -19.27 -22.31
N ALA A 617 16.49 -18.33 -21.61
CA ALA A 617 16.60 -18.18 -20.17
C ALA A 617 15.76 -19.20 -19.37
N GLY A 618 15.37 -20.33 -19.98
CA GLY A 618 14.77 -21.52 -19.36
C GLY A 618 13.65 -21.22 -18.36
N TYR A 619 14.02 -21.02 -17.10
CA TYR A 619 13.11 -20.62 -16.03
C TYR A 619 12.42 -19.27 -16.29
N MET A 620 13.15 -18.23 -16.73
CA MET A 620 12.57 -16.90 -16.95
C MET A 620 11.58 -16.91 -18.13
N SER A 621 11.87 -17.69 -19.17
CA SER A 621 11.06 -17.78 -20.38
C SER A 621 9.77 -18.58 -20.19
N ASN A 622 9.80 -19.60 -19.33
CA ASN A 622 8.71 -20.55 -19.14
C ASN A 622 7.91 -20.34 -17.84
N GLN A 623 7.90 -19.12 -17.30
CA GLN A 623 7.08 -18.83 -16.12
C GLN A 623 5.59 -18.95 -16.48
N ASP A 624 4.86 -19.76 -15.70
CA ASP A 624 3.43 -19.99 -15.88
C ASP A 624 2.65 -18.65 -15.81
N PRO A 625 1.94 -18.25 -16.88
CA PRO A 625 1.20 -16.98 -16.90
C PRO A 625 0.05 -16.93 -15.88
N HIS A 626 -0.33 -18.07 -15.28
CA HIS A 626 -1.33 -18.15 -14.21
C HIS A 626 -0.73 -17.94 -12.81
N ARG A 627 0.60 -17.76 -12.70
CA ARG A 627 1.31 -17.56 -11.44
C ARG A 627 2.06 -16.23 -11.43
N LYS A 628 2.42 -15.80 -10.21
CA LYS A 628 3.24 -14.61 -10.04
C LYS A 628 4.65 -14.86 -10.54
N ARG A 629 5.28 -13.85 -11.15
CA ARG A 629 6.68 -13.94 -11.57
C ARG A 629 7.63 -14.04 -10.37
N LYS A 630 8.65 -14.90 -10.46
CA LYS A 630 9.79 -15.01 -9.52
C LYS A 630 10.97 -14.23 -10.10
N TYR A 631 11.50 -13.29 -9.31
CA TYR A 631 12.57 -12.36 -9.72
C TYR A 631 13.93 -12.65 -9.08
N VAL A 632 14.01 -13.62 -8.17
CA VAL A 632 15.26 -14.04 -7.53
C VAL A 632 15.38 -15.54 -7.67
N LEU A 633 16.47 -16.00 -8.31
CA LEU A 633 16.81 -17.40 -8.49
C LEU A 633 17.99 -17.75 -7.59
N GLU A 634 17.99 -18.96 -7.05
CA GLU A 634 19.11 -19.47 -6.26
C GLU A 634 19.75 -20.63 -7.02
N ASN A 635 21.05 -20.51 -7.33
CA ASN A 635 21.79 -21.51 -8.11
C ASN A 635 21.16 -21.82 -9.48
N GLY A 636 20.60 -20.81 -10.16
CA GLY A 636 19.96 -20.96 -11.46
C GLY A 636 18.63 -21.74 -11.45
N LYS A 637 18.00 -21.89 -10.27
CA LYS A 637 16.73 -22.63 -10.07
C LYS A 637 15.59 -21.80 -9.47
#